data_AF-A0A814ATS2-F1
#
_entry.id   AF-A0A814ATS2-F1
#
_cell.length_a   1.000
_cell.length_b   1.000
_cell.length_c   1.000
_cell.angle_alpha   90.00
_cell.angle_beta   90.00
_cell.angle_gamma   90.00
#
_symmetry.space_group_name_H-M   'P 1'
#
loop_
_entity.id
_entity.type
_entity.pdbx_description
1 polymer ?
#
loop_
_entity_poly.entity_id
_entity_poly.type
_entity_poly.pdbx_seq_one_letter_code
_entity_poly.pdbx_strand_id
1 'polypeptide(L)'
;MKLPIEIEDTKEDEKTDIGDDTEEDDSPTQTTDTSKQEKFCNWNRFVHWIQCVFGYQRSSTIDQPYRTAVYSLSKIDQFVKCFDKRNRSETDLNRSSSENLWDIAEKNYFTTSERHWLTYELLSRIKGKIITNSCVSSEQNLSNTSDICGSFGHNTDMCPLCDKTCSFWKLSDSCVYAQISYVFDNVATVIFAILMSIWARGFVEGWKRGQSELQCRWDSIDFHECNEPIRPDFEKQVRSKRKNIKTGRKESHVSIEQKLPKILLSISVVLLMIIIVCLTIFSIIVYRIQITYVLKNVSVSSYSSIIITVTSAIMNLICSLILSPLYYYIAQKITDYELHKYQSEYEAAFSLKVYIFEFINFYSSLFYVAFFKGRSSSYPSTYGAQRTNDFTEQCDPAGCMVELSIQLLIIMVGKQIVNTVIEYGLPFLSSRKLCKNTDENKKQWEIDNQLDVFDWQMLLPEYLEMTIQFGFITLFVAAFPLAPLFALLNNILEIRFDAWKLLTRYRRPVLHKAANIGIWTAILSSISYFAVLTNGAVIAWTSEFIPKLAYQSIEGKGTSLDGYVNWTLSLFPISDYNRTGTMNPNIPSNLTYCRYRDFRESIGPNYNYTSLYWHIIAARLAFMIIFENVIYLIVYLVELMVPDVSSHVQEAIDRQRYSEQSHRDSPPKTPSAVKEQHVIKNHKEHLFLCIEAVSEGTSAPITNFLITIEDRDPKCASLTRILETIFLGAWYPIIVATNSREIKQN
;
A
#
# COMPACT_ATOMS: atom_id res chain seq x y z
N MET A 1 -64.25 -14.74 37.90
CA MET A 1 -64.91 -13.55 38.51
C MET A 1 -65.27 -12.59 37.37
N LYS A 2 -66.31 -11.75 37.48
CA LYS A 2 -66.81 -10.91 36.36
C LYS A 2 -66.44 -9.43 36.55
N LEU A 3 -65.83 -8.83 35.52
CA LEU A 3 -66.02 -7.43 35.06
C LEU A 3 -65.65 -6.30 36.08
N PRO A 4 -65.72 -5.01 35.69
CA PRO A 4 -64.94 -4.38 34.62
C PRO A 4 -64.32 -3.03 35.08
N ILE A 5 -63.81 -2.22 34.13
CA ILE A 5 -63.81 -0.73 34.05
C ILE A 5 -62.77 -0.35 32.96
N GLU A 6 -62.84 0.75 32.21
CA GLU A 6 -63.91 1.46 31.44
C GLU A 6 -63.14 2.42 30.49
N ILE A 7 -63.81 3.18 29.62
CA ILE A 7 -63.17 4.09 28.63
C ILE A 7 -63.62 5.53 28.90
N GLU A 8 -62.75 6.51 28.69
CA GLU A 8 -63.13 7.93 28.64
C GLU A 8 -62.41 8.67 27.51
N ASP A 9 -63.19 9.26 26.60
CA ASP A 9 -62.75 10.19 25.54
C ASP A 9 -63.07 11.63 25.98
N THR A 10 -62.24 12.61 25.58
CA THR A 10 -62.62 14.04 25.57
C THR A 10 -62.15 14.73 24.29
N LYS A 11 -62.88 15.78 23.89
CA LYS A 11 -62.80 16.49 22.60
C LYS A 11 -62.33 17.94 22.76
N GLU A 12 -62.24 18.60 21.60
CA GLU A 12 -62.43 20.02 21.24
C GLU A 12 -61.14 20.59 20.60
N ASP A 13 -61.11 20.86 19.28
CA ASP A 13 -61.93 21.73 18.40
C ASP A 13 -61.45 23.18 18.37
N GLU A 14 -60.82 23.58 17.26
CA GLU A 14 -61.05 24.91 16.65
C GLU A 14 -60.69 24.94 15.15
N LYS A 15 -61.21 25.93 14.42
CA LYS A 15 -61.06 26.11 12.96
C LYS A 15 -60.51 27.50 12.62
N THR A 16 -59.88 27.63 11.45
CA THR A 16 -60.09 28.80 10.56
C THR A 16 -59.78 28.44 9.11
N ASP A 17 -60.69 28.78 8.19
CA ASP A 17 -60.53 28.73 6.72
C ASP A 17 -60.25 30.14 6.15
N ILE A 18 -59.62 30.22 4.96
CA ILE A 18 -59.58 31.31 3.94
C ILE A 18 -58.57 30.83 2.84
N GLY A 19 -58.75 31.00 1.53
CA GLY A 19 -59.87 31.54 0.73
C GLY A 19 -59.38 32.08 -0.63
N ASP A 20 -60.05 31.70 -1.73
CA ASP A 20 -59.90 32.06 -3.17
C ASP A 20 -58.52 31.76 -3.85
N ASP A 21 -58.36 31.27 -5.10
CA ASP A 21 -58.98 31.45 -6.44
C ASP A 21 -58.58 32.78 -7.15
N THR A 22 -58.31 32.87 -8.46
CA THR A 22 -58.46 31.97 -9.66
C THR A 22 -57.08 31.61 -10.30
N GLU A 23 -56.77 31.35 -11.60
CA GLU A 23 -57.42 31.38 -12.94
C GLU A 23 -56.64 30.51 -13.99
N GLU A 24 -57.07 30.47 -15.28
CA GLU A 24 -56.38 29.80 -16.43
C GLU A 24 -55.81 30.82 -17.45
N ASP A 25 -54.75 30.50 -18.21
CA ASP A 25 -54.56 31.03 -19.59
C ASP A 25 -53.54 30.23 -20.45
N ASP A 26 -53.49 30.51 -21.76
CA ASP A 26 -53.03 29.61 -22.84
C ASP A 26 -51.53 29.69 -23.27
N SER A 27 -51.12 28.76 -24.15
CA SER A 27 -49.75 28.55 -24.65
C SER A 27 -49.33 29.47 -25.81
N PRO A 28 -48.01 29.57 -26.16
CA PRO A 28 -47.48 28.67 -27.21
C PRO A 28 -45.97 28.30 -27.11
N THR A 29 -45.53 27.50 -28.09
CA THR A 29 -44.22 26.82 -28.20
C THR A 29 -43.00 27.70 -28.50
N GLN A 30 -41.82 27.26 -28.03
CA GLN A 30 -40.55 27.44 -28.73
C GLN A 30 -39.69 26.17 -28.71
N THR A 31 -39.06 25.84 -29.83
CA THR A 31 -38.18 24.67 -30.02
C THR A 31 -36.72 25.09 -30.11
N THR A 32 -35.86 24.63 -29.19
CA THR A 32 -34.42 24.93 -29.20
C THR A 32 -33.53 23.69 -29.02
N ASP A 33 -33.02 23.19 -30.17
CA ASP A 33 -31.83 22.37 -30.38
C ASP A 33 -31.08 21.84 -29.13
N THR A 34 -31.45 20.65 -28.65
CA THR A 34 -30.82 19.98 -27.50
C THR A 34 -29.40 19.45 -27.78
N SER A 35 -28.90 19.52 -29.01
CA SER A 35 -27.64 18.85 -29.41
C SER A 35 -26.34 19.51 -28.92
N LYS A 36 -26.40 20.77 -28.46
CA LYS A 36 -25.21 21.57 -28.10
C LYS A 36 -24.99 21.80 -26.61
N GLN A 37 -26.03 21.79 -25.77
CA GLN A 37 -25.88 22.06 -24.33
C GLN A 37 -25.17 20.93 -23.56
N GLU A 38 -25.35 19.65 -23.94
CA GLU A 38 -24.69 18.52 -23.26
C GLU A 38 -23.15 18.60 -23.25
N LYS A 39 -22.54 19.22 -24.27
CA LYS A 39 -21.08 19.34 -24.37
C LYS A 39 -20.50 20.40 -23.42
N PHE A 40 -21.23 21.47 -23.14
CA PHE A 40 -20.76 22.53 -22.21
C PHE A 40 -20.96 22.16 -20.74
N CYS A 41 -22.04 21.43 -20.39
CA CYS A 41 -22.29 21.02 -19.00
C CYS A 41 -21.23 20.07 -18.42
N ASN A 42 -20.54 19.28 -19.24
CA ASN A 42 -19.54 18.33 -18.75
C ASN A 42 -18.24 19.00 -18.26
N TRP A 43 -17.78 20.08 -18.90
CA TRP A 43 -16.55 20.75 -18.49
C TRP A 43 -16.71 21.46 -17.15
N ASN A 44 -17.80 22.21 -16.96
CA ASN A 44 -18.08 22.86 -15.68
C ASN A 44 -18.32 21.85 -14.54
N ARG A 45 -18.89 20.66 -14.82
CA ARG A 45 -18.97 19.58 -13.81
C ARG A 45 -17.58 19.09 -13.38
N PHE A 46 -16.63 18.96 -14.30
CA PHE A 46 -15.26 18.57 -13.96
C PHE A 46 -14.52 19.65 -13.15
N VAL A 47 -14.73 20.93 -13.47
CA VAL A 47 -14.18 22.06 -12.69
C VAL A 47 -14.80 22.14 -11.29
N HIS A 48 -16.11 21.93 -11.15
CA HIS A 48 -16.78 21.87 -9.85
C HIS A 48 -16.34 20.65 -9.02
N TRP A 49 -16.08 19.51 -9.67
CA TRP A 49 -15.51 18.31 -9.03
C TRP A 49 -14.13 18.60 -8.44
N ILE A 50 -13.23 19.25 -9.19
CA ILE A 50 -11.93 19.74 -8.68
C ILE A 50 -12.13 20.67 -7.48
N GLN A 51 -13.03 21.66 -7.57
CA GLN A 51 -13.25 22.63 -6.49
C GLN A 51 -13.80 21.99 -5.20
N CYS A 52 -14.65 20.96 -5.31
CA CYS A 52 -15.12 20.20 -4.15
C CYS A 52 -14.03 19.32 -3.53
N VAL A 53 -13.14 18.73 -4.34
CA VAL A 53 -12.03 17.88 -3.86
C VAL A 53 -10.98 18.67 -3.06
N PHE A 54 -10.67 19.91 -3.45
CA PHE A 54 -9.65 20.74 -2.79
C PHE A 54 -10.18 21.71 -1.71
N GLY A 55 -11.45 21.61 -1.31
CA GLY A 55 -12.13 22.51 -0.37
C GLY A 55 -11.72 22.39 1.11
N TYR A 56 -10.46 22.71 1.44
CA TYR A 56 -9.91 22.66 2.80
C TYR A 56 -10.27 23.89 3.64
N GLN A 57 -11.10 23.73 4.67
CA GLN A 57 -11.49 24.80 5.59
C GLN A 57 -10.75 24.64 6.93
N ARG A 58 -10.07 25.72 7.36
CA ARG A 58 -9.07 25.71 8.44
C ARG A 58 -9.72 25.92 9.81
N SER A 59 -9.55 24.97 10.73
CA SER A 59 -9.87 25.12 12.16
C SER A 59 -8.69 24.62 13.01
N SER A 60 -8.51 25.18 14.22
CA SER A 60 -7.25 25.11 14.95
C SER A 60 -7.42 24.70 16.42
N THR A 61 -7.66 23.41 16.67
CA THR A 61 -7.56 22.76 17.99
C THR A 61 -6.96 21.35 17.85
N ILE A 62 -6.28 20.85 18.89
CA ILE A 62 -5.36 19.70 18.83
C ILE A 62 -6.11 18.39 19.16
N ASP A 63 -7.29 18.17 18.56
CA ASP A 63 -8.21 17.07 18.88
C ASP A 63 -8.92 16.48 17.63
N GLN A 64 -8.18 16.21 16.54
CA GLN A 64 -8.78 15.72 15.29
C GLN A 64 -7.95 14.67 14.52
N PRO A 65 -8.28 13.38 14.75
CA PRO A 65 -8.53 12.45 13.64
C PRO A 65 -10.03 12.18 13.47
N TYR A 66 -10.77 12.03 14.59
CA TYR A 66 -12.18 11.60 14.59
C TYR A 66 -13.13 12.59 13.91
N ARG A 67 -13.08 13.89 14.28
CA ARG A 67 -14.01 14.88 13.71
C ARG A 67 -13.81 15.10 12.21
N THR A 68 -12.59 14.99 11.69
CA THR A 68 -12.29 15.19 10.27
C THR A 68 -12.88 14.07 9.41
N ALA A 69 -12.81 12.82 9.89
CA ALA A 69 -13.46 11.68 9.24
C ALA A 69 -14.99 11.88 9.21
N VAL A 70 -15.61 12.18 10.36
CA VAL A 70 -17.07 12.37 10.47
C VAL A 70 -17.58 13.55 9.62
N TYR A 71 -16.92 14.71 9.66
CA TYR A 71 -17.27 15.84 8.79
C TYR A 71 -17.09 15.52 7.30
N SER A 72 -16.11 14.68 6.96
CA SER A 72 -15.91 14.26 5.58
C SER A 72 -16.92 13.21 5.13
N LEU A 73 -17.44 12.37 6.03
CA LEU A 73 -18.51 11.41 5.75
C LEU A 73 -19.86 12.14 5.54
N SER A 74 -20.13 13.22 6.30
CA SER A 74 -21.24 14.12 6.02
C SER A 74 -21.17 14.75 4.61
N LYS A 75 -19.97 15.00 4.07
CA LYS A 75 -19.79 15.41 2.67
C LYS A 75 -19.86 14.25 1.66
N ILE A 76 -19.60 13.00 2.08
CA ILE A 76 -19.84 11.82 1.24
C ILE A 76 -21.35 11.60 1.07
N ASP A 77 -22.17 11.80 2.10
CA ASP A 77 -23.63 11.81 1.98
C ASP A 77 -24.13 12.84 0.95
N GLN A 78 -23.60 14.07 0.97
CA GLN A 78 -23.88 15.06 -0.08
C GLN A 78 -23.38 14.63 -1.47
N PHE A 79 -22.21 14.00 -1.57
CA PHE A 79 -21.66 13.50 -2.85
C PHE A 79 -22.52 12.39 -3.45
N VAL A 80 -22.96 11.42 -2.63
CA VAL A 80 -23.89 10.35 -3.02
C VAL A 80 -25.24 10.94 -3.43
N LYS A 81 -25.83 11.83 -2.63
CA LYS A 81 -27.09 12.55 -2.95
C LYS A 81 -26.99 13.40 -4.22
N CYS A 82 -25.79 13.82 -4.63
CA CYS A 82 -25.57 14.54 -5.88
C CYS A 82 -25.38 13.62 -7.10
N PHE A 83 -25.03 12.35 -6.89
CA PHE A 83 -24.87 11.34 -7.94
C PHE A 83 -26.16 10.52 -8.17
N ASP A 84 -26.86 10.17 -7.08
CA ASP A 84 -28.06 9.31 -7.05
C ASP A 84 -29.36 10.10 -7.28
N LYS A 85 -29.32 11.22 -8.01
CA LYS A 85 -30.48 12.09 -8.24
C LYS A 85 -31.41 11.55 -9.33
N ARG A 86 -31.82 10.28 -9.20
CA ARG A 86 -32.80 9.57 -10.04
C ARG A 86 -33.62 8.58 -9.20
N ASN A 87 -34.86 8.97 -8.90
CA ASN A 87 -35.96 8.10 -8.46
C ASN A 87 -35.75 7.30 -7.15
N ARG A 88 -35.56 8.00 -6.02
CA ARG A 88 -35.98 7.52 -4.69
C ARG A 88 -36.66 8.65 -3.90
N SER A 89 -37.64 8.29 -3.07
CA SER A 89 -38.32 9.19 -2.13
C SER A 89 -37.39 9.60 -0.98
N GLU A 90 -37.47 10.86 -0.52
CA GLU A 90 -36.59 11.41 0.51
C GLU A 90 -36.85 10.87 1.94
N THR A 91 -37.91 10.09 2.13
CA THR A 91 -38.38 9.60 3.44
C THR A 91 -37.55 8.45 4.02
N ASP A 92 -37.15 7.47 3.20
CA ASP A 92 -36.61 6.20 3.71
C ASP A 92 -35.08 6.19 3.86
N LEU A 93 -34.39 7.08 3.13
CA LEU A 93 -32.91 7.15 3.10
C LEU A 93 -32.28 7.75 4.37
N ASN A 94 -33.03 8.52 5.16
CA ASN A 94 -32.51 9.24 6.33
C ASN A 94 -32.34 8.37 7.59
N ARG A 95 -32.76 7.10 7.59
CA ARG A 95 -32.68 6.22 8.77
C ARG A 95 -31.69 5.06 8.64
N SER A 96 -31.51 4.48 7.46
CA SER A 96 -30.62 3.33 7.25
C SER A 96 -29.17 3.69 6.90
N SER A 97 -28.93 4.91 6.39
CA SER A 97 -27.61 5.32 5.87
C SER A 97 -26.59 5.66 6.97
N SER A 98 -27.03 6.14 8.14
CA SER A 98 -26.14 6.50 9.26
C SER A 98 -25.77 5.31 10.15
N GLU A 99 -26.64 4.29 10.24
CA GLU A 99 -26.39 3.09 11.06
C GLU A 99 -25.43 2.12 10.35
N ASN A 100 -25.63 1.86 9.05
CA ASN A 100 -24.77 0.96 8.25
C ASN A 100 -23.30 1.40 8.14
N LEU A 101 -22.97 2.65 8.46
CA LEU A 101 -21.59 3.17 8.43
C LEU A 101 -20.71 2.70 9.60
N TRP A 102 -21.32 2.21 10.69
CA TRP A 102 -20.60 1.67 11.86
C TRP A 102 -20.22 0.20 11.72
N ASP A 103 -20.74 -0.48 10.69
CA ASP A 103 -20.65 -1.92 10.47
C ASP A 103 -19.46 -2.36 9.57
N ILE A 104 -18.52 -1.45 9.30
CA ILE A 104 -17.30 -1.75 8.54
C ILE A 104 -16.28 -2.41 9.47
N ALA A 105 -15.93 -3.67 9.19
CA ALA A 105 -15.13 -4.54 10.05
C ALA A 105 -13.78 -3.96 10.50
N GLU A 106 -13.30 -4.42 11.66
CA GLU A 106 -12.03 -4.01 12.29
C GLU A 106 -10.83 -4.07 11.33
N LYS A 107 -10.68 -5.17 10.55
CA LYS A 107 -9.66 -5.31 9.49
C LYS A 107 -9.73 -4.21 8.41
N ASN A 108 -10.93 -3.70 8.09
CA ASN A 108 -11.18 -2.65 7.09
C ASN A 108 -11.07 -1.23 7.69
N TYR A 109 -11.29 -1.07 9.00
CA TYR A 109 -10.90 0.17 9.67
C TYR A 109 -9.38 0.27 9.73
N PHE A 110 -8.65 -0.81 10.04
CA PHE A 110 -7.18 -0.78 10.09
C PHE A 110 -6.55 -0.36 8.75
N THR A 111 -6.97 -0.89 7.59
CA THR A 111 -6.50 -0.37 6.28
C THR A 111 -6.80 1.12 6.14
N THR A 112 -8.04 1.53 6.43
CA THR A 112 -8.51 2.91 6.27
C THR A 112 -7.76 3.87 7.20
N SER A 113 -7.46 3.45 8.43
CA SER A 113 -6.74 4.25 9.42
C SER A 113 -5.23 4.29 9.14
N GLU A 114 -4.63 3.23 8.58
CA GLU A 114 -3.26 3.26 8.08
C GLU A 114 -3.13 4.28 6.93
N ARG A 115 -4.02 4.22 5.93
CA ARG A 115 -4.09 5.22 4.84
C ARG A 115 -4.29 6.63 5.39
N HIS A 116 -5.21 6.84 6.34
CA HIS A 116 -5.43 8.15 6.95
C HIS A 116 -4.23 8.65 7.79
N TRP A 117 -3.55 7.78 8.52
CA TRP A 117 -2.45 8.16 9.42
C TRP A 117 -1.16 8.45 8.64
N LEU A 118 -0.87 7.67 7.58
CA LEU A 118 0.14 7.99 6.57
C LEU A 118 -0.16 9.33 5.86
N THR A 119 -1.41 9.52 5.43
CA THR A 119 -1.89 10.78 4.83
C THR A 119 -1.74 11.97 5.80
N TYR A 120 -2.05 11.77 7.08
CA TYR A 120 -1.94 12.79 8.13
C TYR A 120 -0.49 13.18 8.41
N GLU A 121 0.43 12.23 8.55
CA GLU A 121 1.86 12.53 8.73
C GLU A 121 2.45 13.23 7.50
N LEU A 122 2.11 12.77 6.29
CA LEU A 122 2.53 13.46 5.06
C LEU A 122 2.00 14.91 5.00
N LEU A 123 0.74 15.14 5.38
CA LEU A 123 0.15 16.49 5.49
C LEU A 123 0.81 17.33 6.61
N SER A 124 1.14 16.74 7.76
CA SER A 124 1.77 17.45 8.89
C SER A 124 3.16 17.97 8.50
N ARG A 125 3.89 17.19 7.69
CA ARG A 125 5.23 17.48 7.16
C ARG A 125 5.23 18.42 5.95
N ILE A 126 4.10 18.64 5.26
CA ILE A 126 4.00 19.54 4.07
C ILE A 126 4.16 21.04 4.38
N LYS A 127 4.45 21.40 5.63
CA LYS A 127 5.23 22.61 5.95
C LYS A 127 6.60 22.67 5.21
N GLY A 128 7.05 21.56 4.61
CA GLY A 128 8.20 21.43 3.70
C GLY A 128 8.18 22.27 2.42
N LYS A 129 7.20 23.16 2.21
CA LYS A 129 7.17 24.21 1.17
C LYS A 129 8.40 25.15 1.19
N ILE A 130 9.21 25.07 2.24
CA ILE A 130 10.50 25.77 2.38
C ILE A 130 11.57 25.16 1.45
N ILE A 131 11.68 23.82 1.36
CA ILE A 131 12.85 23.17 0.73
C ILE A 131 12.88 23.40 -0.78
N THR A 132 11.77 23.20 -1.49
CA THR A 132 11.70 23.45 -2.94
C THR A 132 11.92 24.93 -3.29
N ASN A 133 11.42 25.85 -2.46
CA ASN A 133 11.66 27.28 -2.66
C ASN A 133 13.13 27.65 -2.38
N SER A 134 13.79 27.04 -1.39
CA SER A 134 15.23 27.22 -1.13
C SER A 134 16.10 26.73 -2.30
N CYS A 135 15.74 25.63 -2.97
CA CYS A 135 16.45 25.15 -4.16
C CYS A 135 16.39 26.16 -5.33
N VAL A 136 15.30 26.91 -5.47
CA VAL A 136 15.12 27.91 -6.54
C VAL A 136 15.87 29.23 -6.26
N SER A 137 16.19 29.53 -5.00
CA SER A 137 16.87 30.78 -4.58
C SER A 137 18.40 30.68 -4.43
N SER A 138 19.03 29.54 -4.76
CA SER A 138 20.49 29.35 -4.63
C SER A 138 21.21 29.56 -5.98
N GLU A 139 21.31 30.82 -6.43
CA GLU A 139 21.97 31.16 -7.71
C GLU A 139 23.48 30.85 -7.74
N GLN A 140 24.13 30.75 -6.57
CA GLN A 140 25.61 30.74 -6.44
C GLN A 140 26.30 29.39 -6.73
N ASN A 141 25.57 28.32 -7.05
CA ASN A 141 26.13 26.97 -7.25
C ASN A 141 25.99 26.41 -8.69
N LEU A 142 25.71 27.25 -9.68
CA LEU A 142 25.44 26.83 -11.07
C LEU A 142 26.70 26.39 -11.86
N SER A 143 27.89 26.48 -11.28
CA SER A 143 29.18 26.28 -11.97
C SER A 143 29.33 24.93 -12.67
N ASN A 144 29.03 23.81 -12.00
CA ASN A 144 29.07 22.47 -12.60
C ASN A 144 28.12 22.33 -13.82
N THR A 145 26.94 22.94 -13.77
CA THR A 145 26.01 22.96 -14.91
C THR A 145 26.53 23.86 -16.03
N SER A 146 27.21 24.96 -15.70
CA SER A 146 27.85 25.85 -16.68
C SER A 146 29.09 25.24 -17.35
N ASP A 147 29.83 24.34 -16.69
CA ASP A 147 30.91 23.57 -17.32
C ASP A 147 30.38 22.67 -18.45
N ILE A 148 29.22 22.01 -18.24
CA ILE A 148 28.58 21.11 -19.21
C ILE A 148 27.84 21.88 -20.31
N CYS A 149 27.09 22.93 -19.95
CA CYS A 149 26.29 23.72 -20.89
C CYS A 149 27.09 24.85 -21.59
N GLY A 150 28.31 25.15 -21.13
CA GLY A 150 29.11 26.27 -21.60
C GLY A 150 30.11 25.91 -22.71
N SER A 151 31.06 26.83 -22.94
CA SER A 151 32.09 26.68 -23.97
C SER A 151 32.97 25.44 -23.80
N PHE A 152 33.23 24.99 -22.56
CA PHE A 152 33.96 23.75 -22.30
C PHE A 152 33.20 22.52 -22.81
N GLY A 153 31.89 22.43 -22.54
CA GLY A 153 31.04 21.34 -23.01
C GLY A 153 30.88 21.30 -24.53
N HIS A 154 30.72 22.46 -25.18
CA HIS A 154 30.68 22.54 -26.65
C HIS A 154 32.01 22.16 -27.32
N ASN A 155 33.14 22.49 -26.69
CA ASN A 155 34.47 22.15 -27.19
C ASN A 155 34.92 20.73 -26.83
N THR A 156 34.20 20.01 -25.97
CA THR A 156 34.58 18.66 -25.51
C THR A 156 33.90 17.56 -26.31
N ASP A 157 34.72 16.77 -27.02
CA ASP A 157 34.30 15.53 -27.68
C ASP A 157 34.38 14.33 -26.72
N MET A 158 33.24 13.67 -26.53
CA MET A 158 33.09 12.46 -25.73
C MET A 158 33.28 11.21 -26.60
N CYS A 159 33.90 10.18 -26.03
CA CYS A 159 34.13 8.92 -26.75
C CYS A 159 32.81 8.23 -27.15
N PRO A 160 32.76 7.52 -28.29
CA PRO A 160 31.56 6.82 -28.75
C PRO A 160 31.19 5.67 -27.79
N LEU A 161 29.89 5.45 -27.58
CA LEU A 161 29.39 4.37 -26.72
C LEU A 161 29.22 3.01 -27.44
N CYS A 162 29.61 2.93 -28.72
CA CYS A 162 29.61 1.68 -29.50
C CYS A 162 30.64 1.72 -30.63
N ASP A 163 31.18 0.55 -31.01
CA ASP A 163 32.37 0.46 -31.86
C ASP A 163 32.22 0.98 -33.29
N LYS A 164 31.14 0.59 -33.99
CA LYS A 164 31.11 0.56 -35.47
C LYS A 164 30.20 1.58 -36.17
N THR A 165 29.25 2.20 -35.48
CA THR A 165 28.35 3.20 -36.09
C THR A 165 28.19 4.48 -35.26
N CYS A 166 28.36 4.40 -33.94
CA CYS A 166 28.32 5.59 -33.08
C CYS A 166 29.39 6.59 -33.50
N SER A 167 28.97 7.82 -33.81
CA SER A 167 29.87 8.96 -33.90
C SER A 167 30.36 9.37 -32.50
N PHE A 168 31.41 10.18 -32.49
CA PHE A 168 31.71 11.05 -31.35
C PHE A 168 30.55 12.02 -31.13
N TRP A 169 30.39 12.49 -29.89
CA TRP A 169 29.27 13.35 -29.48
C TRP A 169 29.77 14.44 -28.52
N LYS A 170 29.10 15.60 -28.49
CA LYS A 170 29.53 16.73 -27.66
C LYS A 170 28.98 16.61 -26.25
N LEU A 171 29.78 16.98 -25.25
CA LEU A 171 29.36 17.01 -23.85
C LEU A 171 28.16 17.96 -23.61
N SER A 172 28.03 19.01 -24.43
CA SER A 172 26.87 19.90 -24.42
C SER A 172 25.52 19.20 -24.68
N ASP A 173 25.51 18.03 -25.33
CA ASP A 173 24.26 17.30 -25.63
C ASP A 173 23.56 16.83 -24.35
N SER A 174 24.32 16.57 -23.27
CA SER A 174 23.79 16.23 -21.94
C SER A 174 23.39 17.45 -21.10
N CYS A 175 23.46 18.68 -21.61
CA CYS A 175 23.17 19.90 -20.85
C CYS A 175 21.77 19.91 -20.19
N VAL A 176 20.71 19.52 -20.92
CA VAL A 176 19.34 19.43 -20.38
C VAL A 176 19.25 18.41 -19.24
N TYR A 177 19.91 17.26 -19.41
CA TYR A 177 19.97 16.21 -18.40
C TYR A 177 20.75 16.65 -17.15
N ALA A 178 21.85 17.41 -17.33
CA ALA A 178 22.63 17.99 -16.23
C ALA A 178 21.86 19.07 -15.45
N GLN A 179 21.05 19.90 -16.12
CA GLN A 179 20.16 20.86 -15.46
C GLN A 179 19.12 20.15 -14.57
N ILE A 180 18.52 19.06 -15.06
CA ILE A 180 17.57 18.25 -14.27
C ILE A 180 18.30 17.54 -13.12
N SER A 181 19.52 17.05 -13.33
CA SER A 181 20.34 16.39 -12.30
C SER A 181 20.60 17.30 -11.10
N TYR A 182 20.94 18.57 -11.32
CA TYR A 182 21.15 19.56 -10.24
C TYR A 182 19.93 19.76 -9.31
N VAL A 183 18.70 19.64 -9.84
CA VAL A 183 17.46 19.79 -9.04
C VAL A 183 17.27 18.63 -8.05
N PHE A 184 17.76 17.44 -8.38
CA PHE A 184 17.65 16.24 -7.53
C PHE A 184 18.92 15.96 -6.70
N ASP A 185 20.10 16.28 -7.24
CA ASP A 185 21.41 15.98 -6.64
C ASP A 185 22.03 17.22 -5.96
N ASN A 186 21.46 17.60 -4.80
CA ASN A 186 21.89 18.75 -4.01
C ASN A 186 21.92 18.47 -2.51
N VAL A 187 22.54 19.37 -1.73
CA VAL A 187 22.75 19.18 -0.27
C VAL A 187 21.43 19.05 0.50
N ALA A 188 20.34 19.68 0.02
CA ALA A 188 19.05 19.60 0.69
C ALA A 188 18.36 18.24 0.52
N THR A 189 18.63 17.48 -0.57
CA THR A 189 18.07 16.13 -0.74
C THR A 189 18.77 15.10 0.15
N VAL A 190 20.06 15.29 0.46
CA VAL A 190 20.78 14.53 1.50
C VAL A 190 20.17 14.77 2.88
N ILE A 191 19.90 16.03 3.25
CA ILE A 191 19.23 16.37 4.52
C ILE A 191 17.80 15.82 4.56
N PHE A 192 17.09 15.86 3.44
CA PHE A 192 15.74 15.29 3.33
C PHE A 192 15.75 13.77 3.51
N ALA A 193 16.70 13.05 2.92
CA ALA A 193 16.85 11.60 3.08
C ALA A 193 17.16 11.18 4.53
N ILE A 194 17.93 11.98 5.27
CA ILE A 194 18.15 11.82 6.72
C ILE A 194 16.81 11.93 7.47
N LEU A 195 16.07 13.02 7.25
CA LEU A 195 14.78 13.28 7.91
C LEU A 195 13.73 12.20 7.56
N MET A 196 13.72 11.74 6.31
CA MET A 196 12.77 10.73 5.82
C MET A 196 13.13 9.32 6.30
N SER A 197 14.41 8.99 6.50
CA SER A 197 14.83 7.71 7.12
C SER A 197 14.41 7.65 8.59
N ILE A 198 14.59 8.74 9.35
CA ILE A 198 14.12 8.85 10.74
C ILE A 198 12.59 8.81 10.80
N TRP A 199 11.91 9.51 9.88
CA TRP A 199 10.45 9.50 9.77
C TRP A 199 9.89 8.11 9.43
N ALA A 200 10.52 7.36 8.52
CA ALA A 200 10.05 6.02 8.15
C ALA A 200 9.99 5.07 9.35
N ARG A 201 10.95 5.19 10.28
CA ARG A 201 10.94 4.43 11.53
C ARG A 201 9.91 4.97 12.53
N GLY A 202 9.88 6.29 12.74
CA GLY A 202 8.92 6.94 13.64
C GLY A 202 7.46 6.74 13.22
N PHE A 203 7.21 6.58 11.92
CA PHE A 203 5.94 6.12 11.35
C PHE A 203 5.60 4.71 11.87
N VAL A 204 6.46 3.71 11.65
CA VAL A 204 6.18 2.32 12.09
C VAL A 204 5.92 2.23 13.60
N GLU A 205 6.68 2.96 14.43
CA GLU A 205 6.48 2.94 15.89
C GLU A 205 5.23 3.72 16.34
N GLY A 206 4.96 4.89 15.75
CA GLY A 206 3.71 5.61 16.01
C GLY A 206 2.47 4.83 15.57
N TRP A 207 2.59 4.04 14.49
CA TRP A 207 1.53 3.14 14.03
C TRP A 207 1.28 2.00 15.03
N LYS A 208 2.31 1.29 15.52
CA LYS A 208 2.15 0.29 16.60
C LYS A 208 1.40 0.88 17.80
N ARG A 209 1.81 2.08 18.24
CA ARG A 209 1.21 2.74 19.40
C ARG A 209 -0.25 3.13 19.18
N GLY A 210 -0.59 3.58 17.96
CA GLY A 210 -1.98 3.78 17.54
C GLY A 210 -2.78 2.47 17.50
N GLN A 211 -2.18 1.40 17.00
CA GLN A 211 -2.77 0.06 16.96
C GLN A 211 -3.12 -0.45 18.37
N SER A 212 -2.25 -0.23 19.36
CA SER A 212 -2.53 -0.61 20.76
C SER A 212 -3.62 0.25 21.43
N GLU A 213 -3.78 1.53 21.05
CA GLU A 213 -4.95 2.32 21.49
C GLU A 213 -6.26 1.79 20.87
N LEU A 214 -6.22 1.39 19.59
CA LEU A 214 -7.37 0.79 18.90
C LEU A 214 -7.76 -0.58 19.48
N GLN A 215 -6.79 -1.48 19.71
CA GLN A 215 -6.99 -2.77 20.41
C GLN A 215 -7.74 -2.60 21.74
N CYS A 216 -7.37 -1.58 22.52
CA CYS A 216 -7.97 -1.27 23.81
C CYS A 216 -9.36 -0.63 23.69
N ARG A 217 -9.65 0.09 22.60
CA ARG A 217 -10.95 0.71 22.35
C ARG A 217 -12.01 -0.24 21.79
N TRP A 218 -11.58 -1.31 21.13
CA TRP A 218 -12.46 -2.28 20.46
C TRP A 218 -12.58 -3.64 21.17
N ASP A 219 -11.99 -3.75 22.38
CA ASP A 219 -12.00 -4.99 23.16
C ASP A 219 -11.36 -6.17 22.39
N SER A 220 -10.22 -5.91 21.75
CA SER A 220 -9.48 -6.88 20.92
C SER A 220 -8.13 -7.28 21.51
N ILE A 221 -7.84 -6.90 22.76
CA ILE A 221 -6.65 -7.29 23.52
C ILE A 221 -6.64 -8.81 23.79
N ASP A 222 -7.78 -9.36 24.23
CA ASP A 222 -7.92 -10.77 24.59
C ASP A 222 -8.23 -11.68 23.39
N PHE A 223 -8.05 -11.18 22.17
CA PHE A 223 -8.15 -11.98 20.95
C PHE A 223 -6.92 -12.91 20.82
N HIS A 224 -6.96 -14.04 21.52
CA HIS A 224 -5.97 -15.10 21.38
C HIS A 224 -6.23 -15.93 20.11
N GLU A 225 -5.26 -15.92 19.19
CA GLU A 225 -5.19 -16.76 17.98
C GLU A 225 -5.43 -18.27 18.28
N CYS A 226 -5.13 -18.71 19.51
CA CYS A 226 -5.40 -20.07 19.98
C CYS A 226 -6.90 -20.48 19.95
N ASN A 227 -7.82 -19.53 19.85
CA ASN A 227 -9.27 -19.76 19.75
C ASN A 227 -9.78 -19.79 18.29
N GLU A 228 -8.91 -19.58 17.29
CA GLU A 228 -9.28 -19.61 15.88
C GLU A 228 -9.71 -21.03 15.44
N PRO A 229 -10.79 -21.18 14.64
CA PRO A 229 -11.19 -22.48 14.10
C PRO A 229 -10.14 -23.05 13.15
N ILE A 230 -9.98 -24.38 13.16
CA ILE A 230 -9.10 -25.09 12.21
C ILE A 230 -9.71 -24.98 10.81
N ARG A 231 -8.90 -24.66 9.79
CA ARG A 231 -9.39 -24.53 8.40
C ARG A 231 -9.97 -25.88 7.93
N PRO A 232 -11.19 -25.92 7.35
CA PRO A 232 -11.84 -27.18 6.99
C PRO A 232 -11.05 -28.00 5.96
N ASP A 233 -10.27 -27.38 5.09
CA ASP A 233 -9.44 -28.09 4.11
C ASP A 233 -8.25 -28.82 4.76
N PHE A 234 -7.73 -28.27 5.86
CA PHE A 234 -6.71 -28.93 6.67
C PHE A 234 -7.30 -30.16 7.39
N GLU A 235 -8.47 -30.05 8.00
CA GLU A 235 -9.10 -31.21 8.64
C GLU A 235 -9.52 -32.31 7.64
N LYS A 236 -10.03 -31.94 6.45
CA LYS A 236 -10.34 -32.91 5.38
C LYS A 236 -9.12 -33.70 4.90
N GLN A 237 -7.95 -33.05 4.80
CA GLN A 237 -6.73 -33.67 4.26
C GLN A 237 -5.89 -34.40 5.33
N VAL A 238 -5.87 -33.91 6.58
CA VAL A 238 -4.98 -34.40 7.64
C VAL A 238 -5.68 -35.46 8.50
N ARG A 239 -5.41 -36.74 8.20
CA ARG A 239 -5.95 -37.91 8.93
C ARG A 239 -5.31 -38.13 10.31
N SER A 240 -4.09 -37.66 10.54
CA SER A 240 -3.36 -37.81 11.80
C SER A 240 -3.88 -36.86 12.87
N LYS A 241 -4.33 -37.38 14.01
CA LYS A 241 -4.82 -36.57 15.15
C LYS A 241 -3.95 -36.75 16.40
N ARG A 242 -3.67 -35.66 17.12
CA ARG A 242 -2.88 -35.59 18.36
C ARG A 242 -3.73 -34.96 19.47
N LYS A 243 -3.57 -35.41 20.72
CA LYS A 243 -4.21 -34.74 21.87
C LYS A 243 -3.48 -33.44 22.18
N ASN A 244 -4.17 -32.31 22.17
CA ASN A 244 -3.63 -31.02 22.59
C ASN A 244 -3.48 -31.00 24.12
N ILE A 245 -2.33 -30.53 24.60
CA ILE A 245 -1.96 -30.52 26.03
C ILE A 245 -2.79 -29.48 26.80
N LYS A 246 -3.11 -28.33 26.18
CA LYS A 246 -3.89 -27.24 26.82
C LYS A 246 -5.40 -27.52 26.80
N THR A 247 -5.96 -27.90 25.64
CA THR A 247 -7.42 -28.06 25.48
C THR A 247 -7.93 -29.46 25.79
N GLY A 248 -7.04 -30.45 25.90
CA GLY A 248 -7.40 -31.87 26.07
C GLY A 248 -8.07 -32.53 24.86
N ARG A 249 -8.39 -31.78 23.80
CA ARG A 249 -9.11 -32.26 22.60
C ARG A 249 -8.18 -33.01 21.64
N LYS A 250 -8.73 -33.89 20.80
CA LYS A 250 -8.01 -34.55 19.69
C LYS A 250 -8.09 -33.69 18.43
N GLU A 251 -7.01 -33.01 18.08
CA GLU A 251 -6.92 -32.10 16.93
C GLU A 251 -6.09 -32.74 15.80
N SER A 252 -6.38 -32.40 14.54
CA SER A 252 -5.53 -32.81 13.41
C SER A 252 -4.15 -32.16 13.47
N HIS A 253 -3.10 -32.92 13.16
CA HIS A 253 -1.70 -32.53 13.31
C HIS A 253 -0.81 -33.22 12.26
N VAL A 254 0.03 -32.45 11.58
CA VAL A 254 1.03 -32.91 10.60
C VAL A 254 2.41 -32.94 11.26
N SER A 255 3.22 -33.96 10.99
CA SER A 255 4.61 -34.01 11.48
C SER A 255 5.53 -33.07 10.68
N ILE A 256 6.58 -32.56 11.33
CA ILE A 256 7.53 -31.64 10.69
C ILE A 256 8.19 -32.29 9.46
N GLU A 257 8.52 -33.58 9.54
CA GLU A 257 9.05 -34.40 8.44
C GLU A 257 8.15 -34.39 7.19
N GLN A 258 6.82 -34.33 7.36
CA GLN A 258 5.86 -34.28 6.25
C GLN A 258 5.62 -32.86 5.72
N LYS A 259 5.83 -31.82 6.55
CA LYS A 259 5.69 -30.42 6.13
C LYS A 259 6.97 -29.86 5.49
N LEU A 260 8.15 -30.31 5.93
CA LEU A 260 9.46 -29.85 5.43
C LEU A 260 9.63 -29.96 3.90
N PRO A 261 9.40 -31.10 3.22
CA PRO A 261 9.57 -31.19 1.76
C PRO A 261 8.59 -30.28 0.99
N LYS A 262 7.41 -29.98 1.57
CA LYS A 262 6.43 -29.06 0.99
C LYS A 262 6.89 -27.61 1.07
N ILE A 263 7.46 -27.22 2.22
CA ILE A 263 8.07 -25.89 2.43
C ILE A 263 9.30 -25.72 1.52
N LEU A 264 10.14 -26.75 1.37
CA LEU A 264 11.29 -26.72 0.46
C LEU A 264 10.87 -26.58 -1.01
N LEU A 265 9.81 -27.29 -1.43
CA LEU A 265 9.24 -27.13 -2.78
C LEU A 265 8.69 -25.71 -2.98
N SER A 266 7.94 -25.19 -2.00
CA SER A 266 7.40 -23.82 -2.01
C SER A 266 8.51 -22.77 -2.20
N ILE A 267 9.54 -22.80 -1.34
CA ILE A 267 10.71 -21.91 -1.44
C ILE A 267 11.39 -22.04 -2.82
N SER A 268 11.54 -23.27 -3.34
CA SER A 268 12.14 -23.52 -4.65
C SER A 268 11.36 -22.88 -5.80
N VAL A 269 10.02 -22.90 -5.76
CA VAL A 269 9.20 -22.25 -6.81
C VAL A 269 9.19 -20.72 -6.66
N VAL A 270 9.22 -20.18 -5.44
CA VAL A 270 9.39 -18.73 -5.22
C VAL A 270 10.74 -18.26 -5.79
N LEU A 271 11.83 -18.99 -5.54
CA LEU A 271 13.15 -18.70 -6.11
C LEU A 271 13.17 -18.79 -7.64
N LEU A 272 12.46 -19.76 -8.23
CA LEU A 272 12.32 -19.87 -9.69
C LEU A 272 11.58 -18.67 -10.29
N MET A 273 10.52 -18.19 -9.64
CA MET A 273 9.81 -16.97 -10.10
C MET A 273 10.67 -15.71 -9.95
N ILE A 274 11.53 -15.63 -8.92
CA ILE A 274 12.52 -14.55 -8.77
C ILE A 274 13.54 -14.59 -9.92
N ILE A 275 14.02 -15.77 -10.33
CA ILE A 275 14.91 -15.92 -11.48
C ILE A 275 14.23 -15.44 -12.77
N ILE A 276 12.92 -15.69 -12.96
CA ILE A 276 12.16 -15.16 -14.10
C ILE A 276 12.14 -13.63 -14.11
N VAL A 277 11.98 -12.96 -12.96
CA VAL A 277 12.11 -11.49 -12.88
C VAL A 277 13.52 -11.04 -13.26
N CYS A 278 14.58 -11.70 -12.77
CA CYS A 278 15.95 -11.38 -13.18
C CYS A 278 16.17 -11.49 -14.70
N LEU A 279 15.49 -12.43 -15.36
CA LEU A 279 15.52 -12.60 -16.82
C LEU A 279 14.73 -11.51 -17.57
N THR A 280 13.63 -10.97 -17.02
CA THR A 280 12.94 -9.82 -17.63
C THR A 280 13.77 -8.55 -17.53
N ILE A 281 14.44 -8.29 -16.40
CA ILE A 281 15.40 -7.17 -16.26
C ILE A 281 16.53 -7.31 -17.30
N PHE A 282 17.14 -8.50 -17.42
CA PHE A 282 18.19 -8.74 -18.41
C PHE A 282 17.71 -8.48 -19.84
N SER A 283 16.48 -8.87 -20.15
CA SER A 283 15.84 -8.59 -21.45
C SER A 283 15.64 -7.09 -21.69
N ILE A 284 15.31 -6.32 -20.64
CA ILE A 284 15.17 -4.85 -20.69
C ILE A 284 16.53 -4.16 -20.85
N ILE A 285 17.60 -4.68 -20.22
CA ILE A 285 18.98 -4.18 -20.41
C ILE A 285 19.43 -4.41 -21.86
N VAL A 286 19.19 -5.60 -22.43
CA VAL A 286 19.45 -5.87 -23.85
C VAL A 286 18.65 -4.92 -24.75
N TYR A 287 17.37 -4.66 -24.44
CA TYR A 287 16.57 -3.66 -25.15
C TYR A 287 17.22 -2.26 -25.09
N ARG A 288 17.64 -1.78 -23.91
CA ARG A 288 18.32 -0.47 -23.73
C ARG A 288 19.57 -0.35 -24.61
N ILE A 289 20.40 -1.40 -24.67
CA ILE A 289 21.60 -1.44 -25.51
C ILE A 289 21.24 -1.32 -27.00
N GLN A 290 20.24 -2.09 -27.48
CA GLN A 290 19.82 -2.05 -28.88
C GLN A 290 19.19 -0.71 -29.29
N ILE A 291 18.32 -0.12 -28.45
CA ILE A 291 17.70 1.17 -28.78
C ILE A 291 18.71 2.33 -28.69
N THR A 292 19.75 2.23 -27.86
CA THR A 292 20.87 3.19 -27.84
C THR A 292 21.61 3.20 -29.18
N TYR A 293 21.90 2.03 -29.73
CA TYR A 293 22.54 1.88 -31.05
C TYR A 293 21.68 2.50 -32.17
N VAL A 294 20.37 2.26 -32.15
CA VAL A 294 19.43 2.84 -33.14
C VAL A 294 19.37 4.36 -33.02
N LEU A 295 19.12 4.92 -31.82
CA LEU A 295 18.92 6.36 -31.65
C LEU A 295 20.18 7.19 -31.96
N LYS A 296 21.37 6.69 -31.64
CA LYS A 296 22.63 7.38 -31.99
C LYS A 296 22.89 7.40 -33.51
N ASN A 297 22.33 6.47 -34.28
CA ASN A 297 22.41 6.50 -35.75
C ASN A 297 21.39 7.47 -36.39
N VAL A 298 20.37 7.94 -35.65
CA VAL A 298 19.25 8.78 -36.16
C VAL A 298 19.40 10.26 -35.74
N SER A 299 20.62 10.65 -35.31
CA SER A 299 21.02 12.04 -34.94
C SER A 299 20.18 12.77 -33.88
N VAL A 300 19.33 12.09 -33.12
CA VAL A 300 18.56 12.66 -31.98
C VAL A 300 19.36 12.56 -30.66
N SER A 301 20.59 13.07 -30.65
CA SER A 301 21.53 12.85 -29.53
C SER A 301 21.04 13.42 -28.20
N SER A 302 20.68 14.71 -28.15
CA SER A 302 20.41 15.47 -26.90
C SER A 302 19.24 14.94 -26.06
N TYR A 303 18.33 14.17 -26.65
CA TYR A 303 17.18 13.57 -25.95
C TYR A 303 17.28 12.04 -25.79
N SER A 304 18.31 11.40 -26.35
CA SER A 304 18.44 9.94 -26.38
C SER A 304 18.34 9.32 -24.98
N SER A 305 19.15 9.77 -24.01
CA SER A 305 19.19 9.20 -22.64
C SER A 305 17.83 9.24 -21.94
N ILE A 306 17.05 10.31 -22.15
CA ILE A 306 15.71 10.48 -21.58
C ILE A 306 14.72 9.53 -22.28
N ILE A 307 14.70 9.51 -23.62
CA ILE A 307 13.80 8.65 -24.41
C ILE A 307 14.01 7.17 -24.05
N ILE A 308 15.27 6.70 -24.02
CA ILE A 308 15.63 5.31 -23.70
C ILE A 308 15.16 4.92 -22.30
N THR A 309 15.31 5.83 -21.33
CA THR A 309 14.85 5.60 -19.96
C THR A 309 13.33 5.52 -19.90
N VAL A 310 12.61 6.48 -20.50
CA VAL A 310 11.14 6.50 -20.52
C VAL A 310 10.59 5.22 -21.17
N THR A 311 11.10 4.79 -22.33
CA THR A 311 10.61 3.56 -22.98
C THR A 311 10.94 2.31 -22.18
N SER A 312 12.16 2.22 -21.61
CA SER A 312 12.54 1.06 -20.77
C SER A 312 11.71 0.97 -19.47
N ALA A 313 11.36 2.10 -18.86
CA ALA A 313 10.51 2.14 -17.66
C ALA A 313 9.05 1.75 -17.97
N ILE A 314 8.51 2.19 -19.11
CA ILE A 314 7.18 1.77 -19.59
C ILE A 314 7.17 0.27 -19.90
N MET A 315 8.20 -0.25 -20.59
CA MET A 315 8.32 -1.69 -20.86
C MET A 315 8.43 -2.50 -19.55
N ASN A 316 9.22 -2.04 -18.57
CA ASN A 316 9.28 -2.67 -17.25
C ASN A 316 7.90 -2.72 -16.58
N LEU A 317 7.18 -1.59 -16.54
CA LEU A 317 5.86 -1.51 -15.94
C LEU A 317 4.87 -2.47 -16.62
N ILE A 318 4.86 -2.55 -17.96
CA ILE A 318 4.00 -3.49 -18.70
C ILE A 318 4.36 -4.94 -18.37
N CYS A 319 5.64 -5.29 -18.32
CA CYS A 319 6.08 -6.64 -17.93
C CYS A 319 5.67 -6.98 -16.48
N SER A 320 5.86 -6.06 -15.53
CA SER A 320 5.45 -6.26 -14.14
C SER A 320 3.94 -6.46 -14.00
N LEU A 321 3.12 -5.64 -14.66
CA LEU A 321 1.65 -5.73 -14.64
C LEU A 321 1.12 -7.05 -15.24
N ILE A 322 1.84 -7.66 -16.19
CA ILE A 322 1.50 -8.98 -16.74
C ILE A 322 1.92 -10.12 -15.81
N LEU A 323 3.04 -9.96 -15.09
CA LEU A 323 3.63 -11.02 -14.27
C LEU A 323 2.98 -11.12 -12.88
N SER A 324 2.51 -10.01 -12.30
CA SER A 324 1.83 -9.95 -10.99
C SER A 324 0.62 -10.90 -10.87
N PRO A 325 -0.39 -10.89 -11.78
CA PRO A 325 -1.54 -11.79 -11.66
C PRO A 325 -1.17 -13.26 -11.83
N LEU A 326 -0.18 -13.56 -12.68
CA LEU A 326 0.33 -14.92 -12.87
C LEU A 326 0.98 -15.45 -11.59
N TYR A 327 1.81 -14.63 -10.92
CA TYR A 327 2.40 -15.02 -9.65
C TYR A 327 1.36 -15.18 -8.53
N TYR A 328 0.36 -14.29 -8.45
CA TYR A 328 -0.71 -14.38 -7.45
C TYR A 328 -1.42 -15.76 -7.49
N TYR A 329 -1.79 -16.22 -8.69
CA TYR A 329 -2.38 -17.54 -8.90
C TYR A 329 -1.43 -18.68 -8.48
N ILE A 330 -0.15 -18.60 -8.86
CA ILE A 330 0.88 -19.59 -8.50
C ILE A 330 1.07 -19.66 -6.97
N ALA A 331 1.21 -18.51 -6.30
CA ALA A 331 1.41 -18.41 -4.87
C ALA A 331 0.21 -18.94 -4.06
N GLN A 332 -1.02 -18.79 -4.57
CA GLN A 332 -2.20 -19.39 -3.96
C GLN A 332 -2.10 -20.92 -3.98
N LYS A 333 -1.83 -21.51 -5.17
CA LYS A 333 -1.70 -22.97 -5.32
C LYS A 333 -0.56 -23.58 -4.50
N ILE A 334 0.55 -22.86 -4.35
CA ILE A 334 1.66 -23.28 -3.48
C ILE A 334 1.23 -23.25 -2.01
N THR A 335 0.57 -22.18 -1.55
CA THR A 335 0.19 -22.04 -0.13
C THR A 335 -0.94 -23.01 0.25
N ASP A 336 -1.84 -23.36 -0.68
CA ASP A 336 -2.79 -24.47 -0.52
C ASP A 336 -2.08 -25.83 -0.36
N TYR A 337 -0.93 -26.04 -1.03
CA TYR A 337 -0.15 -27.27 -0.93
C TYR A 337 0.62 -27.40 0.40
N GLU A 338 1.04 -26.28 1.00
CA GLU A 338 1.78 -26.23 2.27
C GLU A 338 0.97 -26.72 3.49
N LEU A 339 -0.36 -26.67 3.44
CA LEU A 339 -1.28 -27.07 4.51
C LEU A 339 -0.96 -26.40 5.87
N HIS A 340 -1.37 -25.14 5.98
CA HIS A 340 -1.46 -24.41 7.25
C HIS A 340 -2.70 -24.83 8.04
N LYS A 341 -2.62 -24.79 9.38
CA LYS A 341 -3.70 -25.28 10.27
C LYS A 341 -4.78 -24.22 10.46
N TYR A 342 -4.34 -22.97 10.58
CA TYR A 342 -5.16 -21.80 10.82
C TYR A 342 -5.23 -20.92 9.55
N GLN A 343 -6.28 -20.12 9.45
CA GLN A 343 -6.45 -19.16 8.36
C GLN A 343 -5.48 -17.97 8.54
N SER A 344 -5.19 -17.54 9.77
CA SER A 344 -4.12 -16.56 10.08
C SER A 344 -2.73 -17.00 9.58
N GLU A 345 -2.32 -18.24 9.88
CA GLU A 345 -1.07 -18.84 9.35
C GLU A 345 -1.03 -18.82 7.82
N TYR A 346 -2.16 -19.14 7.17
CA TYR A 346 -2.28 -19.19 5.71
C TYR A 346 -2.22 -17.78 5.09
N GLU A 347 -2.99 -16.82 5.64
CA GLU A 347 -2.99 -15.42 5.22
C GLU A 347 -1.58 -14.84 5.32
N ALA A 348 -0.88 -15.00 6.45
CA ALA A 348 0.49 -14.52 6.62
C ALA A 348 1.48 -15.18 5.66
N ALA A 349 1.41 -16.52 5.50
CA ALA A 349 2.30 -17.27 4.62
C ALA A 349 2.07 -16.99 3.13
N PHE A 350 0.83 -16.68 2.71
CA PHE A 350 0.53 -16.25 1.34
C PHE A 350 0.97 -14.80 1.11
N SER A 351 0.61 -13.89 2.03
CA SER A 351 1.00 -12.47 1.99
C SER A 351 2.49 -12.28 1.80
N LEU A 352 3.30 -13.00 2.59
CA LEU A 352 4.75 -12.89 2.54
C LEU A 352 5.33 -13.35 1.20
N LYS A 353 4.78 -14.41 0.58
CA LYS A 353 5.20 -14.88 -0.75
C LYS A 353 4.87 -13.88 -1.84
N VAL A 354 3.68 -13.28 -1.79
CA VAL A 354 3.24 -12.24 -2.74
C VAL A 354 4.10 -10.99 -2.58
N TYR A 355 4.28 -10.50 -1.35
CA TYR A 355 5.12 -9.34 -1.07
C TYR A 355 6.58 -9.53 -1.54
N ILE A 356 7.24 -10.66 -1.24
CA ILE A 356 8.63 -10.91 -1.65
C ILE A 356 8.78 -10.88 -3.18
N PHE A 357 7.85 -11.49 -3.91
CA PHE A 357 7.85 -11.46 -5.36
C PHE A 357 7.63 -10.05 -5.89
N GLU A 358 6.62 -9.32 -5.40
CA GLU A 358 6.27 -7.99 -5.90
C GLU A 358 7.32 -6.93 -5.56
N PHE A 359 7.96 -7.05 -4.39
CA PHE A 359 9.14 -6.26 -4.04
C PHE A 359 10.23 -6.43 -5.11
N ILE A 360 10.53 -7.67 -5.50
CA ILE A 360 11.54 -7.94 -6.52
C ILE A 360 11.04 -7.48 -7.91
N ASN A 361 9.76 -7.70 -8.25
CA ASN A 361 9.14 -7.27 -9.50
C ASN A 361 9.25 -5.75 -9.74
N PHE A 362 8.94 -4.94 -8.71
CA PHE A 362 8.89 -3.48 -8.83
C PHE A 362 10.22 -2.76 -8.51
N TYR A 363 11.04 -3.24 -7.56
CA TYR A 363 12.27 -2.55 -7.16
C TYR A 363 13.54 -3.03 -7.87
N SER A 364 13.59 -4.25 -8.40
CA SER A 364 14.84 -4.82 -8.93
C SER A 364 15.44 -3.99 -10.08
N SER A 365 14.61 -3.42 -10.95
CA SER A 365 15.06 -2.53 -12.02
C SER A 365 15.52 -1.16 -11.51
N LEU A 366 15.01 -0.68 -10.36
CA LEU A 366 15.51 0.51 -9.67
C LEU A 366 16.84 0.23 -8.97
N PHE A 367 16.97 -0.92 -8.28
CA PHE A 367 18.23 -1.39 -7.70
C PHE A 367 19.34 -1.55 -8.76
N TYR A 368 19.00 -2.02 -9.97
CA TYR A 368 19.93 -2.10 -11.10
C TYR A 368 20.49 -0.71 -11.48
N VAL A 369 19.62 0.27 -11.73
CA VAL A 369 20.03 1.63 -12.14
C VAL A 369 20.72 2.38 -11.00
N ALA A 370 20.35 2.13 -9.74
CA ALA A 370 21.01 2.73 -8.58
C ALA A 370 22.47 2.27 -8.43
N PHE A 371 22.70 0.95 -8.51
CA PHE A 371 23.92 0.35 -7.96
C PHE A 371 24.78 -0.42 -8.95
N PHE A 372 24.24 -0.89 -10.08
CA PHE A 372 24.96 -1.75 -11.02
C PHE A 372 25.25 -1.09 -12.37
N LYS A 373 24.35 -0.22 -12.86
CA LYS A 373 24.58 0.56 -14.10
C LYS A 373 25.83 1.44 -13.98
N GLY A 374 26.60 1.55 -15.07
CA GLY A 374 27.77 2.42 -15.20
C GLY A 374 28.98 2.06 -14.32
N ARG A 375 28.94 0.93 -13.60
CA ARG A 375 29.89 0.63 -12.52
C ARG A 375 30.87 -0.51 -12.82
N SER A 376 30.47 -1.43 -13.69
CA SER A 376 31.35 -2.45 -14.30
C SER A 376 31.94 -1.99 -15.64
N SER A 377 31.85 -0.69 -15.95
CA SER A 377 32.26 -0.15 -17.24
C SER A 377 33.78 -0.14 -17.41
N SER A 378 34.27 -0.85 -18.42
CA SER A 378 35.67 -0.79 -18.86
C SER A 378 36.00 0.57 -19.47
N TYR A 379 37.29 0.93 -19.45
CA TYR A 379 37.81 2.00 -20.29
C TYR A 379 37.64 1.65 -21.78
N PRO A 380 37.56 2.64 -22.69
CA PRO A 380 37.43 2.41 -24.14
C PRO A 380 38.59 1.54 -24.65
N SER A 381 38.33 0.24 -24.87
CA SER A 381 39.35 -0.70 -25.35
C SER A 381 38.71 -1.92 -25.99
N THR A 382 39.42 -2.50 -26.96
CA THR A 382 38.89 -3.55 -27.85
C THR A 382 38.78 -4.92 -27.21
N TYR A 383 39.34 -5.13 -26.01
CA TYR A 383 39.40 -6.45 -25.38
C TYR A 383 38.05 -6.96 -24.85
N GLY A 384 37.00 -6.12 -24.81
CA GLY A 384 35.62 -6.58 -24.57
C GLY A 384 34.93 -7.18 -25.80
N ALA A 385 35.33 -6.82 -27.02
CA ALA A 385 34.53 -7.06 -28.23
C ALA A 385 34.60 -8.52 -28.75
N GLN A 386 35.66 -9.27 -28.44
CA GLN A 386 35.90 -10.60 -29.02
C GLN A 386 35.38 -11.77 -28.16
N ARG A 387 34.76 -11.50 -27.01
CA ARG A 387 34.15 -12.51 -26.12
C ARG A 387 32.68 -12.21 -25.82
N THR A 388 31.87 -12.14 -26.87
CA THR A 388 30.39 -12.28 -26.84
C THR A 388 29.64 -11.50 -25.75
N ASN A 389 29.05 -10.36 -26.14
CA ASN A 389 27.94 -9.66 -25.46
C ASN A 389 28.27 -8.71 -24.29
N ASP A 390 29.53 -8.43 -23.95
CA ASP A 390 29.90 -7.52 -22.84
C ASP A 390 29.72 -6.00 -23.16
N PHE A 391 28.52 -5.60 -23.63
CA PHE A 391 28.09 -4.21 -23.71
C PHE A 391 27.61 -3.71 -22.34
N THR A 392 28.52 -3.26 -21.48
CA THR A 392 28.17 -2.70 -20.16
C THR A 392 27.48 -1.33 -20.31
N GLU A 393 26.24 -1.20 -19.82
CA GLU A 393 25.49 0.06 -19.91
C GLU A 393 26.15 1.17 -19.06
N GLN A 394 26.51 2.30 -19.69
CA GLN A 394 27.15 3.46 -19.04
C GLN A 394 26.11 4.48 -18.54
N CYS A 395 26.42 5.22 -17.47
CA CYS A 395 25.64 6.40 -17.07
C CYS A 395 25.97 7.62 -17.95
N ASP A 396 25.04 8.57 -18.01
CA ASP A 396 25.31 9.92 -18.53
C ASP A 396 26.43 10.62 -17.70
N PRO A 397 27.25 11.53 -18.28
CA PRO A 397 28.27 12.27 -17.55
C PRO A 397 27.77 13.01 -16.29
N ALA A 398 26.50 13.42 -16.23
CA ALA A 398 25.90 14.05 -15.05
C ALA A 398 25.27 13.05 -14.03
N GLY A 399 25.61 11.76 -14.13
CA GLY A 399 25.21 10.68 -13.21
C GLY A 399 23.94 9.94 -13.61
N CYS A 400 23.65 8.79 -12.98
CA CYS A 400 22.44 8.00 -13.23
C CYS A 400 21.21 8.48 -12.42
N MET A 401 21.32 9.57 -11.64
CA MET A 401 20.30 9.97 -10.67
C MET A 401 18.95 10.33 -11.31
N VAL A 402 18.97 11.06 -12.43
CA VAL A 402 17.75 11.45 -13.16
C VAL A 402 17.07 10.24 -13.81
N GLU A 403 17.83 9.25 -14.30
CA GLU A 403 17.23 8.02 -14.86
C GLU A 403 16.37 7.31 -13.82
N LEU A 404 16.92 7.12 -12.60
CA LEU A 404 16.21 6.45 -11.52
C LEU A 404 14.98 7.25 -11.08
N SER A 405 15.07 8.58 -11.02
CA SER A 405 13.93 9.44 -10.69
C SER A 405 12.80 9.37 -11.73
N ILE A 406 13.14 9.33 -13.02
CA ILE A 406 12.16 9.13 -14.12
C ILE A 406 11.53 7.73 -14.03
N GLN A 407 12.34 6.70 -13.79
CA GLN A 407 11.87 5.32 -13.71
C GLN A 407 10.95 5.10 -12.49
N LEU A 408 11.30 5.66 -11.32
CA LEU A 408 10.46 5.63 -10.12
C LEU A 408 9.14 6.37 -10.36
N LEU A 409 9.18 7.57 -10.97
CA LEU A 409 7.98 8.34 -11.30
C LEU A 409 7.04 7.54 -12.23
N ILE A 410 7.58 6.93 -13.29
CA ILE A 410 6.80 6.13 -14.25
C ILE A 410 6.21 4.88 -13.59
N ILE A 411 6.97 4.15 -12.77
CA ILE A 411 6.47 2.95 -12.10
C ILE A 411 5.40 3.33 -11.05
N MET A 412 5.67 4.30 -10.19
CA MET A 412 4.76 4.72 -9.11
C MET A 412 3.45 5.30 -9.66
N VAL A 413 3.52 6.30 -10.54
CA VAL A 413 2.32 6.98 -11.07
C VAL A 413 1.65 6.14 -12.16
N GLY A 414 2.42 5.43 -12.98
CA GLY A 414 1.89 4.57 -14.03
C GLY A 414 1.14 3.36 -13.49
N LYS A 415 1.66 2.70 -12.44
CA LYS A 415 0.92 1.64 -11.74
C LYS A 415 -0.41 2.17 -11.22
N GLN A 416 -0.41 3.34 -10.56
CA GLN A 416 -1.62 3.89 -9.99
C GLN A 416 -2.68 4.21 -11.05
N ILE A 417 -2.30 4.89 -12.13
CA ILE A 417 -3.22 5.21 -13.24
C ILE A 417 -3.83 3.92 -13.82
N VAL A 418 -3.04 2.85 -13.97
CA VAL A 418 -3.55 1.55 -14.45
C VAL A 418 -4.53 0.95 -13.44
N ASN A 419 -4.20 0.93 -12.15
CA ASN A 419 -5.07 0.37 -11.11
C ASN A 419 -6.38 1.15 -11.00
N THR A 420 -6.33 2.49 -10.90
CA THR A 420 -7.53 3.35 -10.90
C THR A 420 -8.40 3.14 -12.15
N VAL A 421 -7.81 2.94 -13.34
CA VAL A 421 -8.55 2.69 -14.59
C VAL A 421 -9.17 1.29 -14.63
N ILE A 422 -8.47 0.26 -14.16
CA ILE A 422 -9.00 -1.11 -14.07
C ILE A 422 -10.14 -1.17 -13.06
N GLU A 423 -9.96 -0.59 -11.88
CA GLU A 423 -10.87 -0.77 -10.75
C GLU A 423 -12.10 0.13 -10.80
N TYR A 424 -11.96 1.39 -11.26
CA TYR A 424 -13.07 2.33 -11.30
C TYR A 424 -13.58 2.58 -12.72
N GLY A 425 -12.70 2.53 -13.71
CA GLY A 425 -13.06 2.71 -15.12
C GLY A 425 -13.86 1.54 -15.70
N LEU A 426 -13.43 0.29 -15.49
CA LEU A 426 -14.11 -0.87 -16.08
C LEU A 426 -15.51 -1.12 -15.49
N PRO A 427 -15.75 -1.07 -14.16
CA PRO A 427 -17.09 -1.24 -13.62
C PRO A 427 -18.06 -0.11 -14.01
N PHE A 428 -17.58 1.12 -14.19
CA PHE A 428 -18.41 2.24 -14.68
C PHE A 428 -18.87 2.05 -16.14
N LEU A 429 -18.04 1.43 -16.98
CA LEU A 429 -18.44 1.03 -18.34
C LEU A 429 -19.40 -0.17 -18.34
N SER A 430 -19.29 -1.05 -17.34
CA SER A 430 -20.15 -2.24 -17.19
C SER A 430 -21.54 -1.89 -16.63
N SER A 431 -21.63 -1.06 -15.59
CA SER A 431 -22.88 -0.70 -14.90
C SER A 431 -23.90 -0.04 -15.83
N ARG A 432 -23.45 0.72 -16.84
CA ARG A 432 -24.28 1.27 -17.92
C ARG A 432 -25.09 0.23 -18.71
N LYS A 433 -24.72 -1.05 -18.66
CA LYS A 433 -25.49 -2.17 -19.24
C LYS A 433 -26.53 -2.74 -18.27
N LEU A 434 -26.26 -2.68 -16.96
CA LEU A 434 -27.12 -3.27 -15.92
C LEU A 434 -28.34 -2.39 -15.63
N CYS A 435 -28.19 -1.06 -15.66
CA CYS A 435 -29.26 -0.07 -15.41
C CYS A 435 -30.34 0.01 -16.50
N LYS A 436 -30.56 -1.05 -17.29
CA LYS A 436 -31.68 -1.16 -18.24
C LYS A 436 -32.83 -2.04 -17.76
N ASN A 437 -32.62 -2.92 -16.76
CA ASN A 437 -33.61 -3.89 -16.30
C ASN A 437 -33.87 -3.76 -14.78
N THR A 438 -34.41 -2.62 -14.35
CA THR A 438 -34.94 -2.42 -12.99
C THR A 438 -36.44 -2.66 -12.96
N ASP A 439 -36.84 -3.92 -12.77
CA ASP A 439 -38.16 -4.26 -12.23
C ASP A 439 -38.25 -3.72 -10.80
N GLU A 440 -39.30 -2.96 -10.49
CA GLU A 440 -39.41 -2.19 -9.22
C GLU A 440 -39.64 -3.05 -7.98
N ASN A 441 -39.94 -4.35 -8.16
CA ASN A 441 -40.31 -5.30 -7.09
C ASN A 441 -39.17 -6.21 -6.59
N LYS A 442 -37.89 -5.90 -6.91
CA LYS A 442 -36.73 -6.72 -6.47
C LYS A 442 -36.49 -6.58 -4.97
N LYS A 443 -36.34 -7.71 -4.27
CA LYS A 443 -36.09 -7.73 -2.81
C LYS A 443 -34.64 -7.38 -2.52
N GLN A 444 -34.37 -6.80 -1.34
CA GLN A 444 -33.02 -6.34 -0.96
C GLN A 444 -31.94 -7.44 -1.13
N TRP A 445 -32.21 -8.67 -0.67
CA TRP A 445 -31.27 -9.79 -0.82
C TRP A 445 -31.02 -10.20 -2.29
N GLU A 446 -31.96 -9.93 -3.21
CA GLU A 446 -31.80 -10.18 -4.65
C GLU A 446 -30.87 -9.14 -5.29
N ILE A 447 -30.91 -7.90 -4.78
CA ILE A 447 -30.00 -6.81 -5.14
C ILE A 447 -28.60 -7.11 -4.60
N ASP A 448 -28.48 -7.44 -3.31
CA ASP A 448 -27.20 -7.77 -2.69
C ASP A 448 -26.56 -9.02 -3.31
N ASN A 449 -27.37 -10.00 -3.76
CA ASN A 449 -26.88 -11.18 -4.47
C ASN A 449 -26.38 -10.90 -5.91
N GLN A 450 -26.51 -9.67 -6.42
CA GLN A 450 -25.87 -9.22 -7.67
C GLN A 450 -24.54 -8.47 -7.45
N LEU A 451 -24.20 -8.14 -6.21
CA LEU A 451 -22.91 -7.51 -5.86
C LEU A 451 -21.78 -8.53 -5.78
N ASP A 452 -20.53 -8.08 -5.87
CA ASP A 452 -19.36 -8.95 -5.75
C ASP A 452 -19.17 -9.42 -4.29
N VAL A 453 -18.66 -10.64 -4.12
CA VAL A 453 -18.42 -11.20 -2.77
C VAL A 453 -17.11 -10.65 -2.20
N PHE A 454 -17.16 -10.10 -1.00
CA PHE A 454 -15.98 -9.69 -0.25
C PHE A 454 -15.33 -10.92 0.41
N ASP A 455 -14.18 -11.36 -0.11
CA ASP A 455 -13.36 -12.43 0.46
C ASP A 455 -12.08 -11.86 1.09
N TRP A 456 -11.43 -12.62 1.98
CA TRP A 456 -10.18 -12.22 2.63
C TRP A 456 -9.07 -11.90 1.61
N GLN A 457 -9.13 -12.52 0.42
CA GLN A 457 -8.22 -12.25 -0.70
C GLN A 457 -8.28 -10.80 -1.20
N MET A 458 -9.38 -10.08 -0.97
CA MET A 458 -9.54 -8.70 -1.43
C MET A 458 -8.68 -7.71 -0.65
N LEU A 459 -8.47 -7.89 0.66
CA LEU A 459 -7.60 -6.98 1.43
C LEU A 459 -6.13 -7.13 1.04
N LEU A 460 -5.72 -8.25 0.44
CA LEU A 460 -4.31 -8.52 0.19
C LEU A 460 -3.71 -7.54 -0.86
N PRO A 461 -4.31 -7.33 -2.05
CA PRO A 461 -3.94 -6.24 -2.94
C PRO A 461 -3.89 -4.86 -2.27
N GLU A 462 -4.82 -4.56 -1.35
CA GLU A 462 -4.89 -3.24 -0.69
C GLU A 462 -3.70 -2.96 0.23
N TYR A 463 -3.33 -3.91 1.07
CA TYR A 463 -2.14 -3.78 1.92
C TYR A 463 -0.84 -3.87 1.11
N LEU A 464 -0.82 -4.72 0.08
CA LEU A 464 0.31 -4.86 -0.85
C LEU A 464 0.59 -3.54 -1.59
N GLU A 465 -0.45 -2.86 -2.07
CA GLU A 465 -0.33 -1.56 -2.73
C GLU A 465 0.25 -0.50 -1.80
N MET A 466 -0.33 -0.33 -0.61
CA MET A 466 0.18 0.58 0.40
C MET A 466 1.65 0.30 0.75
N THR A 467 1.99 -0.97 0.96
CA THR A 467 3.33 -1.39 1.37
C THR A 467 4.37 -1.14 0.27
N ILE A 468 4.03 -1.41 -0.99
CA ILE A 468 4.89 -1.06 -2.14
C ILE A 468 4.96 0.46 -2.33
N GLN A 469 3.87 1.21 -2.08
CA GLN A 469 3.94 2.68 -2.11
C GLN A 469 4.86 3.23 -1.01
N PHE A 470 4.76 2.70 0.22
CA PHE A 470 5.63 3.07 1.35
C PHE A 470 7.11 2.81 1.05
N GLY A 471 7.44 1.69 0.40
CA GLY A 471 8.81 1.41 -0.02
C GLY A 471 9.32 2.36 -1.12
N PHE A 472 8.51 2.76 -2.12
CA PHE A 472 8.90 3.82 -3.06
C PHE A 472 9.19 5.16 -2.35
N ILE A 473 8.37 5.52 -1.35
CA ILE A 473 8.52 6.76 -0.55
C ILE A 473 9.79 6.74 0.31
N THR A 474 10.25 5.57 0.76
CA THR A 474 11.29 5.45 1.80
C THR A 474 12.63 4.94 1.28
N LEU A 475 12.67 3.92 0.42
CA LEU A 475 13.92 3.30 -0.06
C LEU A 475 14.72 4.22 -1.01
N PHE A 476 14.03 5.02 -1.82
CA PHE A 476 14.61 5.82 -2.91
C PHE A 476 14.36 7.33 -2.75
N VAL A 477 14.10 7.80 -1.54
CA VAL A 477 13.71 9.20 -1.28
C VAL A 477 14.84 10.20 -1.56
N ALA A 478 16.09 9.75 -1.44
CA ALA A 478 17.27 10.51 -1.85
C ALA A 478 17.30 10.81 -3.37
N ALA A 479 16.67 9.97 -4.19
CA ALA A 479 16.57 10.16 -5.64
C ALA A 479 15.43 11.11 -6.03
N PHE A 480 14.25 10.88 -5.44
CA PHE A 480 13.02 11.59 -5.82
C PHE A 480 12.30 12.18 -4.59
N PRO A 481 12.71 13.36 -4.11
CA PRO A 481 12.11 14.04 -2.94
C PRO A 481 10.63 14.36 -3.09
N LEU A 482 10.06 14.28 -4.29
CA LEU A 482 8.65 14.50 -4.58
C LEU A 482 7.79 13.24 -4.42
N ALA A 483 8.37 12.04 -4.24
CA ALA A 483 7.62 10.81 -3.99
C ALA A 483 6.53 10.95 -2.89
N PRO A 484 6.80 11.58 -1.72
CA PRO A 484 5.80 11.75 -0.67
C PRO A 484 4.61 12.62 -1.08
N LEU A 485 4.79 13.55 -2.03
CA LEU A 485 3.71 14.42 -2.53
C LEU A 485 2.78 13.65 -3.48
N PHE A 486 3.34 12.87 -4.42
CA PHE A 486 2.54 12.02 -5.31
C PHE A 486 1.82 10.90 -4.55
N ALA A 487 2.51 10.29 -3.58
CA ALA A 487 1.90 9.32 -2.66
C ALA A 487 0.73 9.91 -1.85
N LEU A 488 0.87 11.15 -1.35
CA LEU A 488 -0.22 11.82 -0.64
C LEU A 488 -1.41 12.10 -1.57
N LEU A 489 -1.15 12.63 -2.77
CA LEU A 489 -2.20 12.89 -3.76
C LEU A 489 -2.93 11.60 -4.14
N ASN A 490 -2.21 10.47 -4.23
CA ASN A 490 -2.83 9.17 -4.39
C ASN A 490 -3.73 8.81 -3.20
N ASN A 491 -3.17 8.75 -1.98
CA ASN A 491 -3.92 8.31 -0.79
C ASN A 491 -5.21 9.13 -0.56
N ILE A 492 -5.18 10.44 -0.86
CA ILE A 492 -6.37 11.32 -0.75
C ILE A 492 -7.49 10.88 -1.71
N LEU A 493 -7.16 10.38 -2.89
CA LEU A 493 -8.11 9.83 -3.87
C LEU A 493 -8.52 8.40 -3.49
N GLU A 494 -7.54 7.54 -3.21
CA GLU A 494 -7.77 6.10 -3.00
C GLU A 494 -8.63 5.84 -1.75
N ILE A 495 -8.44 6.59 -0.65
CA ILE A 495 -9.34 6.56 0.52
C ILE A 495 -10.81 6.81 0.14
N ARG A 496 -11.09 7.59 -0.92
CA ARG A 496 -12.47 7.86 -1.40
C ARG A 496 -12.96 6.75 -2.30
N PHE A 497 -12.12 6.29 -3.20
CA PHE A 497 -12.48 5.26 -4.16
C PHE A 497 -12.61 3.89 -3.48
N ASP A 498 -11.83 3.59 -2.44
CA ASP A 498 -12.03 2.47 -1.50
C ASP A 498 -13.39 2.52 -0.81
N ALA A 499 -13.70 3.65 -0.17
CA ALA A 499 -14.95 3.81 0.55
C ALA A 499 -16.15 3.65 -0.41
N TRP A 500 -16.06 4.21 -1.62
CA TRP A 500 -17.06 4.01 -2.67
C TRP A 500 -17.16 2.54 -3.11
N LYS A 501 -16.03 1.88 -3.38
CA LYS A 501 -15.91 0.46 -3.74
C LYS A 501 -16.60 -0.44 -2.72
N LEU A 502 -16.27 -0.28 -1.44
CA LEU A 502 -16.86 -1.03 -0.33
C LEU A 502 -18.37 -0.77 -0.17
N LEU A 503 -18.82 0.48 -0.38
CA LEU A 503 -20.23 0.87 -0.20
C LEU A 503 -21.14 0.55 -1.40
N THR A 504 -20.61 0.39 -2.63
CA THR A 504 -21.45 0.26 -3.84
C THR A 504 -21.17 -0.96 -4.72
N ARG A 505 -20.02 -1.64 -4.57
CA ARG A 505 -19.62 -2.76 -5.45
C ARG A 505 -19.70 -4.12 -4.77
N TYR A 506 -19.43 -4.17 -3.47
CA TYR A 506 -19.32 -5.40 -2.69
C TYR A 506 -20.50 -5.64 -1.76
N ARG A 507 -20.78 -6.91 -1.50
CA ARG A 507 -21.66 -7.33 -0.39
C ARG A 507 -21.03 -6.93 0.93
N ARG A 508 -21.87 -6.58 1.91
CA ARG A 508 -21.46 -6.37 3.31
C ARG A 508 -20.64 -7.59 3.80
N PRO A 509 -19.40 -7.41 4.27
CA PRO A 509 -18.55 -8.51 4.70
C PRO A 509 -19.01 -9.09 6.04
N VAL A 510 -18.59 -10.33 6.31
CA VAL A 510 -18.70 -10.92 7.65
C VAL A 510 -17.71 -10.21 8.59
N LEU A 511 -18.16 -9.87 9.79
CA LEU A 511 -17.33 -9.22 10.80
C LEU A 511 -16.31 -10.23 11.37
N HIS A 512 -15.02 -9.93 11.19
CA HIS A 512 -13.92 -10.64 11.83
C HIS A 512 -13.18 -9.68 12.78
N LYS A 513 -13.07 -10.05 14.08
CA LYS A 513 -12.12 -9.40 15.00
C LYS A 513 -10.69 -9.67 14.54
N ALA A 514 -9.80 -8.69 14.71
CA ALA A 514 -8.38 -8.81 14.45
C ALA A 514 -7.60 -7.83 15.32
N ALA A 515 -6.71 -8.33 16.17
CA ALA A 515 -5.91 -7.47 17.06
C ALA A 515 -4.88 -6.58 16.31
N ASN A 516 -4.47 -6.94 15.09
CA ASN A 516 -3.39 -6.27 14.36
C ASN A 516 -3.55 -6.42 12.83
N ILE A 517 -2.70 -5.72 12.08
CA ILE A 517 -2.57 -5.90 10.61
C ILE A 517 -1.76 -7.14 10.19
N GLY A 518 -1.51 -8.07 11.12
CA GLY A 518 -0.75 -9.29 10.89
C GLY A 518 0.70 -9.04 10.46
N ILE A 519 1.13 -9.76 9.42
CA ILE A 519 2.50 -9.76 8.91
C ILE A 519 2.98 -8.39 8.39
N TRP A 520 2.06 -7.50 8.01
CA TRP A 520 2.39 -6.21 7.41
C TRP A 520 3.20 -5.29 8.34
N THR A 521 2.98 -5.31 9.65
CA THR A 521 3.82 -4.55 10.61
C THR A 521 5.29 -4.98 10.55
N ALA A 522 5.56 -6.29 10.41
CA ALA A 522 6.93 -6.81 10.29
C ALA A 522 7.56 -6.45 8.92
N ILE A 523 6.75 -6.42 7.86
CA ILE A 523 7.18 -6.01 6.51
C ILE A 523 7.53 -4.52 6.48
N LEU A 524 6.64 -3.64 6.97
CA LEU A 524 6.86 -2.20 7.05
C LEU A 524 8.07 -1.85 7.93
N SER A 525 8.23 -2.54 9.07
CA SER A 525 9.42 -2.42 9.92
C SER A 525 10.69 -2.80 9.14
N SER A 526 10.68 -3.94 8.42
CA SER A 526 11.81 -4.37 7.59
C SER A 526 12.16 -3.34 6.50
N ILE A 527 11.16 -2.79 5.81
CA ILE A 527 11.36 -1.71 4.82
C ILE A 527 12.01 -0.49 5.48
N SER A 528 11.58 -0.10 6.68
CA SER A 528 12.15 1.07 7.38
C SER A 528 13.64 0.89 7.75
N TYR A 529 14.09 -0.33 8.06
CA TYR A 529 15.52 -0.63 8.22
C TYR A 529 16.25 -0.59 6.87
N PHE A 530 15.73 -1.25 5.83
CA PHE A 530 16.33 -1.23 4.49
C PHE A 530 16.37 0.19 3.86
N ALA A 531 15.49 1.10 4.27
CA ALA A 531 15.49 2.49 3.81
C ALA A 531 16.72 3.28 4.27
N VAL A 532 17.24 3.03 5.48
CA VAL A 532 18.48 3.65 5.97
C VAL A 532 19.66 3.25 5.07
N LEU A 533 19.85 1.94 4.89
CA LEU A 533 20.88 1.36 4.02
C LEU A 533 20.75 1.83 2.57
N THR A 534 19.55 1.81 1.99
CA THR A 534 19.34 2.13 0.57
C THR A 534 19.58 3.61 0.29
N ASN A 535 19.10 4.53 1.14
CA ASN A 535 19.37 5.97 0.95
C ASN A 535 20.84 6.30 1.15
N GLY A 536 21.50 5.74 2.17
CA GLY A 536 22.94 5.92 2.38
C GLY A 536 23.76 5.44 1.18
N ALA A 537 23.40 4.28 0.61
CA ALA A 537 24.02 3.75 -0.59
C ALA A 537 23.72 4.59 -1.85
N VAL A 538 22.50 5.10 -2.05
CA VAL A 538 22.17 5.97 -3.20
C VAL A 538 23.00 7.26 -3.17
N ILE A 539 23.12 7.89 -1.99
CA ILE A 539 23.93 9.11 -1.79
C ILE A 539 25.43 8.83 -1.97
N ALA A 540 25.90 7.66 -1.53
CA ALA A 540 27.30 7.26 -1.73
C ALA A 540 27.61 6.97 -3.22
N TRP A 541 26.75 6.25 -3.92
CA TRP A 541 27.11 5.58 -5.19
C TRP A 541 26.44 6.14 -6.45
N THR A 542 25.18 6.59 -6.38
CA THR A 542 24.40 7.07 -7.53
C THR A 542 24.47 8.59 -7.68
N SER A 543 24.66 9.30 -6.57
CA SER A 543 24.82 10.75 -6.45
C SER A 543 26.27 11.21 -6.69
N GLU A 544 26.44 12.45 -7.16
CA GLU A 544 27.76 13.10 -7.31
C GLU A 544 28.23 13.82 -6.03
N PHE A 545 27.45 13.77 -4.95
CA PHE A 545 27.74 14.48 -3.69
C PHE A 545 29.14 14.17 -3.13
N ILE A 546 29.52 12.88 -3.04
CA ILE A 546 30.83 12.48 -2.50
C ILE A 546 32.00 12.89 -3.42
N PRO A 547 31.97 12.66 -4.75
CA PRO A 547 32.96 13.22 -5.68
C PRO A 547 33.08 14.75 -5.64
N LYS A 548 31.97 15.50 -5.56
CA LYS A 548 31.97 16.97 -5.46
C LYS A 548 32.67 17.46 -4.17
N LEU A 549 32.38 16.82 -3.03
CA LEU A 549 33.05 17.12 -1.76
C LEU A 549 34.54 16.76 -1.79
N ALA A 550 34.90 15.62 -2.41
CA ALA A 550 36.29 15.22 -2.58
C ALA A 550 37.07 16.26 -3.42
N TYR A 551 36.48 16.76 -4.51
CA TYR A 551 37.06 17.83 -5.34
C TYR A 551 37.35 19.10 -4.53
N GLN A 552 36.34 19.62 -3.82
CA GLN A 552 36.46 20.84 -3.01
C GLN A 552 37.53 20.70 -1.91
N SER A 553 37.65 19.52 -1.32
CA SER A 553 38.63 19.20 -0.28
C SER A 553 40.06 19.06 -0.82
N ILE A 554 40.25 18.38 -1.96
CA ILE A 554 41.56 18.07 -2.55
C ILE A 554 42.17 19.29 -3.27
N GLU A 555 41.37 20.00 -4.07
CA GLU A 555 41.84 21.14 -4.88
C GLU A 555 41.86 22.47 -4.10
N GLY A 556 41.35 22.50 -2.86
CA GLY A 556 41.42 23.66 -1.96
C GLY A 556 40.59 24.88 -2.38
N LYS A 557 39.75 24.79 -3.42
CA LYS A 557 38.96 25.88 -4.01
C LYS A 557 37.80 26.40 -3.15
N GLY A 558 37.68 25.95 -1.90
CA GLY A 558 36.54 26.28 -1.03
C GLY A 558 35.24 25.71 -1.59
N THR A 559 34.24 26.56 -1.80
CA THR A 559 32.93 26.14 -2.33
C THR A 559 32.86 26.06 -3.86
N SER A 560 33.82 26.63 -4.61
CA SER A 560 33.78 26.61 -6.08
C SER A 560 33.94 25.18 -6.63
N LEU A 561 33.15 24.88 -7.67
CA LEU A 561 33.21 23.66 -8.48
C LEU A 561 33.77 23.94 -9.89
N ASP A 562 34.35 25.11 -10.14
CA ASP A 562 34.78 25.55 -11.48
C ASP A 562 35.89 24.62 -12.03
N GLY A 563 35.59 23.85 -13.08
CA GLY A 563 36.48 22.85 -13.65
C GLY A 563 36.36 21.44 -13.05
N TYR A 564 35.37 21.17 -12.19
CA TYR A 564 35.05 19.82 -11.69
C TYR A 564 34.83 18.82 -12.84
N VAL A 565 34.19 19.26 -13.92
CA VAL A 565 33.89 18.41 -15.09
C VAL A 565 35.16 18.05 -15.86
N ASN A 566 36.16 18.94 -15.91
CA ASN A 566 37.45 18.63 -16.52
C ASN A 566 38.33 17.70 -15.64
N TRP A 567 38.10 17.68 -14.33
CA TRP A 567 38.80 16.82 -13.37
C TRP A 567 38.19 15.40 -13.27
N THR A 568 36.89 15.26 -13.50
CA THR A 568 36.18 13.97 -13.51
C THR A 568 36.24 13.23 -14.86
N LEU A 569 36.76 13.86 -15.92
CA LEU A 569 36.86 13.27 -17.26
C LEU A 569 38.30 12.89 -17.61
N SER A 570 38.57 11.58 -17.65
CA SER A 570 39.79 11.03 -18.23
C SER A 570 39.86 11.21 -19.76
N LEU A 571 41.08 11.31 -20.28
CA LEU A 571 41.37 11.43 -21.72
C LEU A 571 41.68 10.03 -22.30
N PHE A 572 41.30 9.83 -23.57
CA PHE A 572 41.65 8.65 -24.36
C PHE A 572 42.23 9.07 -25.74
N PRO A 573 43.45 8.65 -26.10
CA PRO A 573 44.07 8.97 -27.39
C PRO A 573 43.54 8.08 -28.52
N ILE A 574 43.11 8.69 -29.62
CA ILE A 574 42.46 7.96 -30.73
C ILE A 574 43.45 7.05 -31.49
N SER A 575 44.77 7.24 -31.31
CA SER A 575 45.80 6.33 -31.81
C SER A 575 45.62 4.88 -31.35
N ASP A 576 45.04 4.67 -30.17
CA ASP A 576 44.95 3.34 -29.56
C ASP A 576 43.75 2.53 -30.09
N TYR A 577 42.76 3.17 -30.74
CA TYR A 577 41.78 2.48 -31.60
C TYR A 577 42.42 1.93 -32.89
N ASN A 578 43.44 2.61 -33.42
CA ASN A 578 44.12 2.19 -34.66
C ASN A 578 45.10 1.03 -34.40
N ARG A 579 45.76 1.00 -33.24
CA ARG A 579 46.66 -0.10 -32.82
C ARG A 579 45.98 -1.46 -32.67
N THR A 580 44.67 -1.45 -32.47
CA THR A 580 43.86 -2.63 -32.12
C THR A 580 42.96 -3.14 -33.26
N GLY A 581 43.03 -2.52 -34.44
CA GLY A 581 42.34 -2.98 -35.66
C GLY A 581 40.86 -2.60 -35.76
N THR A 582 40.29 -1.88 -34.79
CA THR A 582 38.89 -1.42 -34.82
C THR A 582 38.80 0.01 -35.37
N MET A 583 38.94 0.16 -36.68
CA MET A 583 38.73 1.44 -37.35
C MET A 583 37.22 1.76 -37.40
N ASN A 584 36.74 2.64 -36.51
CA ASN A 584 35.40 3.22 -36.62
C ASN A 584 35.38 4.12 -37.88
N PRO A 585 34.44 3.91 -38.84
CA PRO A 585 34.42 4.66 -40.09
C PRO A 585 34.09 6.16 -39.91
N ASN A 586 33.59 6.56 -38.74
CA ASN A 586 33.12 7.92 -38.45
C ASN A 586 34.12 8.76 -37.62
N ILE A 587 35.43 8.43 -37.64
CA ILE A 587 36.47 9.24 -36.96
C ILE A 587 36.68 10.57 -37.70
N PRO A 588 36.47 11.75 -37.05
CA PRO A 588 36.78 13.03 -37.66
C PRO A 588 38.29 13.20 -37.82
N SER A 589 38.75 13.60 -39.01
CA SER A 589 40.18 13.70 -39.35
C SER A 589 40.99 14.70 -38.50
N ASN A 590 40.33 15.58 -37.75
CA ASN A 590 40.95 16.58 -36.89
C ASN A 590 40.96 16.18 -35.40
N LEU A 591 40.37 15.04 -35.01
CA LEU A 591 40.22 14.65 -33.61
C LEU A 591 41.38 13.75 -33.15
N THR A 592 42.08 14.17 -32.09
CA THR A 592 43.27 13.48 -31.56
C THR A 592 43.01 12.69 -30.28
N TYR A 593 42.09 13.17 -29.45
CA TYR A 593 41.65 12.52 -28.21
C TYR A 593 40.14 12.68 -28.02
N CYS A 594 39.54 11.79 -27.24
CA CYS A 594 38.17 11.94 -26.72
C CYS A 594 38.19 11.82 -25.19
N ARG A 595 37.13 12.29 -24.53
CA ARG A 595 36.96 12.16 -23.07
C ARG A 595 35.97 11.06 -22.69
N TYR A 596 36.23 10.41 -21.55
CA TYR A 596 35.30 9.47 -20.91
C TYR A 596 35.37 9.60 -19.39
N ARG A 597 34.26 9.24 -18.73
CA ARG A 597 34.04 9.44 -17.30
C ARG A 597 34.52 8.23 -16.50
N ASP A 598 35.80 8.24 -16.13
CA ASP A 598 36.41 7.33 -15.13
C ASP A 598 37.66 8.01 -14.53
N PHE A 599 38.11 7.57 -13.35
CA PHE A 599 39.27 8.12 -12.65
C PHE A 599 40.56 7.35 -13.00
N ARG A 600 40.88 7.28 -14.30
CA ARG A 600 42.02 6.54 -14.86
C ARG A 600 43.15 7.44 -15.35
N GLU A 601 44.33 6.82 -15.45
CA GLU A 601 45.51 7.44 -16.07
C GLU A 601 45.24 7.76 -17.56
N SER A 602 45.50 9.00 -17.98
CA SER A 602 45.19 9.52 -19.31
C SER A 602 46.19 9.15 -20.40
N ILE A 603 47.43 8.81 -20.02
CA ILE A 603 48.56 8.52 -20.94
C ILE A 603 49.40 7.38 -20.35
N GLY A 604 48.79 6.21 -20.16
CA GLY A 604 49.44 5.01 -19.62
C GLY A 604 49.07 3.76 -20.43
N PRO A 605 49.99 2.81 -20.66
CA PRO A 605 49.79 1.68 -21.58
C PRO A 605 48.67 0.70 -21.15
N ASN A 606 48.28 0.71 -19.88
CA ASN A 606 47.31 -0.22 -19.29
C ASN A 606 46.03 0.47 -18.75
N TYR A 607 45.92 1.81 -18.86
CA TYR A 607 44.78 2.61 -18.35
C TYR A 607 44.34 2.23 -16.92
N ASN A 608 45.30 2.20 -16.00
CA ASN A 608 45.09 1.84 -14.60
C ASN A 608 44.21 2.89 -13.87
N TYR A 609 43.57 2.45 -12.78
CA TYR A 609 42.90 3.35 -11.84
C TYR A 609 43.93 4.21 -11.10
N THR A 610 43.70 5.52 -11.06
CA THR A 610 44.53 6.47 -10.32
C THR A 610 44.41 6.30 -8.81
N SER A 611 45.33 6.90 -8.05
CA SER A 611 45.16 7.00 -6.59
C SER A 611 43.86 7.73 -6.20
N LEU A 612 43.40 8.69 -7.01
CA LEU A 612 42.16 9.44 -6.79
C LEU A 612 40.92 8.53 -6.79
N TYR A 613 40.85 7.54 -7.69
CA TYR A 613 39.79 6.53 -7.69
C TYR A 613 39.64 5.88 -6.30
N TRP A 614 40.74 5.41 -5.73
CA TRP A 614 40.74 4.74 -4.43
C TRP A 614 40.40 5.67 -3.26
N HIS A 615 40.81 6.94 -3.31
CA HIS A 615 40.38 7.95 -2.32
C HIS A 615 38.87 8.19 -2.38
N ILE A 616 38.27 8.27 -3.57
CA ILE A 616 36.81 8.44 -3.74
C ILE A 616 36.06 7.19 -3.28
N ILE A 617 36.54 5.98 -3.59
CA ILE A 617 35.97 4.72 -3.10
C ILE A 617 36.03 4.65 -1.57
N ALA A 618 37.16 5.02 -0.95
CA ALA A 618 37.30 5.06 0.50
C ALA A 618 36.35 6.09 1.14
N ALA A 619 36.23 7.30 0.56
CA ALA A 619 35.31 8.33 1.04
C ALA A 619 33.84 7.88 0.95
N ARG A 620 33.45 7.19 -0.12
CA ARG A 620 32.10 6.61 -0.29
C ARG A 620 31.78 5.57 0.78
N LEU A 621 32.70 4.64 1.05
CA LEU A 621 32.54 3.63 2.10
C LEU A 621 32.52 4.23 3.50
N ALA A 622 33.40 5.20 3.78
CA ALA A 622 33.43 5.92 5.06
C ALA A 622 32.13 6.70 5.31
N PHE A 623 31.63 7.43 4.31
CA PHE A 623 30.34 8.11 4.38
C PHE A 623 29.19 7.12 4.65
N MET A 624 29.13 6.00 3.93
CA MET A 624 28.09 4.99 4.08
C MET A 624 28.05 4.42 5.51
N ILE A 625 29.22 4.04 6.06
CA ILE A 625 29.36 3.53 7.43
C ILE A 625 28.94 4.58 8.46
N ILE A 626 29.37 5.84 8.30
CA ILE A 626 29.01 6.93 9.22
C ILE A 626 27.50 7.21 9.16
N PHE A 627 26.92 7.29 7.96
CA PHE A 627 25.51 7.54 7.72
C PHE A 627 24.64 6.46 8.38
N GLU A 628 24.92 5.19 8.12
CA GLU A 628 24.17 4.07 8.70
C GLU A 628 24.23 4.08 10.22
N ASN A 629 25.44 4.16 10.81
CA ASN A 629 25.59 4.10 12.27
C ASN A 629 24.95 5.31 12.97
N VAL A 630 25.06 6.51 12.42
CA VAL A 630 24.42 7.72 12.98
C VAL A 630 22.90 7.63 12.88
N ILE A 631 22.34 7.21 11.75
CA ILE A 631 20.88 7.12 11.58
C ILE A 631 20.30 5.98 12.40
N TYR A 632 20.93 4.81 12.47
CA TYR A 632 20.48 3.73 13.36
C TYR A 632 20.58 4.10 14.84
N LEU A 633 21.60 4.86 15.26
CA LEU A 633 21.70 5.39 16.63
C LEU A 633 20.55 6.36 16.94
N ILE A 634 20.23 7.29 16.03
CA ILE A 634 19.11 8.22 16.20
C ILE A 634 17.76 7.46 16.24
N VAL A 635 17.59 6.47 15.35
CA VAL A 635 16.43 5.56 15.33
C VAL A 635 16.26 4.84 16.66
N TYR A 636 17.33 4.23 17.18
CA TYR A 636 17.32 3.53 18.47
C TYR A 636 17.01 4.46 19.65
N LEU A 637 17.53 5.70 19.63
CA LEU A 637 17.18 6.71 20.63
C LEU A 637 15.72 7.15 20.55
N VAL A 638 15.11 7.20 19.36
CA VAL A 638 13.67 7.47 19.19
C VAL A 638 12.82 6.31 19.71
N GLU A 639 13.22 5.06 19.47
CA GLU A 639 12.57 3.87 20.03
C GLU A 639 12.62 3.87 21.57
N LEU A 640 13.75 4.22 22.17
CA LEU A 640 13.88 4.37 23.63
C LEU A 640 13.03 5.52 24.22
N MET A 641 12.67 6.53 23.42
CA MET A 641 11.83 7.66 23.85
C MET A 641 10.33 7.45 23.61
N VAL A 642 9.94 6.55 22.71
CA VAL A 642 8.55 6.32 22.29
C VAL A 642 8.17 4.86 22.55
N PRO A 643 7.56 4.53 23.71
CA PRO A 643 7.17 3.16 24.01
C PRO A 643 6.03 2.68 23.09
N ASP A 644 6.09 1.42 22.65
CA ASP A 644 5.08 0.76 21.81
C ASP A 644 3.65 0.86 22.39
N VAL A 645 3.50 0.91 23.71
CA VAL A 645 2.21 1.04 24.40
C VAL A 645 2.15 2.38 25.15
N SER A 646 1.07 3.12 24.94
CA SER A 646 0.80 4.37 25.66
C SER A 646 0.48 4.09 27.13
N SER A 647 1.02 4.85 28.08
CA SER A 647 0.82 4.63 29.53
C SER A 647 -0.65 4.57 29.93
N HIS A 648 -1.50 5.44 29.37
CA HIS A 648 -2.95 5.43 29.58
C HIS A 648 -3.62 4.10 29.15
N VAL A 649 -3.13 3.47 28.08
CA VAL A 649 -3.63 2.17 27.60
C VAL A 649 -3.19 1.06 28.56
N GLN A 650 -1.91 1.08 29.00
CA GLN A 650 -1.42 0.13 29.98
C GLN A 650 -2.19 0.23 31.32
N GLU A 651 -2.42 1.44 31.82
CA GLU A 651 -3.26 1.67 33.00
C GLU A 651 -4.70 1.17 32.82
N ALA A 652 -5.32 1.36 31.64
CA ALA A 652 -6.66 0.85 31.38
C ALA A 652 -6.71 -0.68 31.43
N ILE A 653 -5.74 -1.34 30.77
CA ILE A 653 -5.60 -2.80 30.76
C ILE A 653 -5.38 -3.36 32.16
N ASP A 654 -4.47 -2.76 32.94
CA ASP A 654 -4.15 -3.26 34.29
C ASP A 654 -5.28 -2.99 35.29
N ARG A 655 -6.07 -1.90 35.11
CA ARG A 655 -7.33 -1.67 35.85
C ARG A 655 -8.39 -2.73 35.50
N GLN A 656 -8.54 -3.11 34.23
CA GLN A 656 -9.47 -4.16 33.79
C GLN A 656 -9.09 -5.52 34.40
N ARG A 657 -7.82 -5.92 34.27
CA ARG A 657 -7.28 -7.16 34.89
C ARG A 657 -7.48 -7.19 36.40
N TYR A 658 -7.19 -6.09 37.08
CA TYR A 658 -7.41 -5.96 38.53
C TYR A 658 -8.89 -6.08 38.90
N SER A 659 -9.79 -5.47 38.12
CA SER A 659 -11.24 -5.59 38.31
C SER A 659 -11.70 -7.04 38.15
N GLU A 660 -11.32 -7.72 37.07
CA GLU A 660 -11.66 -9.14 36.89
C GLU A 660 -11.09 -10.04 37.98
N GLN A 661 -9.84 -9.80 38.40
CA GLN A 661 -9.24 -10.57 39.50
C GLN A 661 -9.98 -10.32 40.81
N SER A 662 -10.28 -9.05 41.14
CA SER A 662 -11.12 -8.70 42.28
C SER A 662 -12.52 -9.34 42.20
N HIS A 663 -13.09 -9.48 41.00
CA HIS A 663 -14.35 -10.20 40.80
C HIS A 663 -14.21 -11.71 41.05
N ARG A 664 -13.15 -12.35 40.51
CA ARG A 664 -12.82 -13.78 40.70
C ARG A 664 -12.50 -14.13 42.17
N ASP A 665 -11.78 -13.25 42.87
CA ASP A 665 -11.35 -13.44 44.26
C ASP A 665 -12.45 -13.05 45.28
N SER A 666 -13.46 -12.27 44.88
CA SER A 666 -14.54 -11.86 45.79
C SER A 666 -15.55 -12.99 46.06
N PRO A 667 -15.98 -13.21 47.32
CA PRO A 667 -16.95 -14.24 47.65
C PRO A 667 -18.31 -13.96 46.98
N PRO A 668 -19.10 -15.00 46.64
CA PRO A 668 -20.32 -14.87 45.82
C PRO A 668 -21.38 -14.00 46.50
N LYS A 669 -21.52 -12.75 46.03
CA LYS A 669 -22.48 -11.76 46.56
C LYS A 669 -23.91 -11.97 46.04
N THR A 670 -24.11 -12.79 45.02
CA THR A 670 -25.40 -13.02 44.35
C THR A 670 -26.01 -14.36 44.75
N PRO A 671 -27.35 -14.46 44.88
CA PRO A 671 -28.03 -15.74 45.15
C PRO A 671 -27.81 -16.81 44.06
N SER A 672 -27.46 -16.41 42.83
CA SER A 672 -27.09 -17.34 41.75
C SER A 672 -25.76 -18.04 42.02
N ALA A 673 -24.70 -17.30 42.37
CA ALA A 673 -23.38 -17.88 42.60
C ALA A 673 -23.32 -18.75 43.88
N VAL A 674 -24.19 -18.48 44.87
CA VAL A 674 -24.41 -19.39 46.01
C VAL A 674 -25.07 -20.71 45.56
N LYS A 675 -25.94 -20.69 44.55
CA LYS A 675 -26.53 -21.90 43.95
C LYS A 675 -25.55 -22.64 43.05
N GLU A 676 -24.68 -21.96 42.31
CA GLU A 676 -23.60 -22.59 41.55
C GLU A 676 -22.65 -23.36 42.50
N GLN A 677 -22.25 -22.75 43.62
CA GLN A 677 -21.49 -23.47 44.66
C GLN A 677 -22.28 -24.63 45.29
N HIS A 678 -23.63 -24.55 45.37
CA HIS A 678 -24.47 -25.67 45.80
C HIS A 678 -24.40 -26.84 44.81
N VAL A 679 -24.55 -26.57 43.52
CA VAL A 679 -24.50 -27.57 42.43
C VAL A 679 -23.11 -28.20 42.33
N ILE A 680 -22.04 -27.41 42.33
CA ILE A 680 -20.65 -27.92 42.31
C ILE A 680 -20.39 -28.85 43.50
N LYS A 681 -20.81 -28.45 44.71
CA LYS A 681 -20.52 -29.17 45.96
C LYS A 681 -21.36 -30.44 46.15
N ASN A 682 -22.61 -30.46 45.70
CA ASN A 682 -23.52 -31.58 45.92
C ASN A 682 -23.66 -32.51 44.71
N HIS A 683 -23.64 -31.95 43.49
CA HIS A 683 -23.94 -32.66 42.24
C HIS A 683 -22.70 -32.88 41.35
N LYS A 684 -21.50 -32.55 41.83
CA LYS A 684 -20.21 -32.74 41.14
C LYS A 684 -20.21 -32.13 39.72
N GLU A 685 -20.45 -30.83 39.65
CA GLU A 685 -20.45 -30.04 38.40
C GLU A 685 -21.55 -30.40 37.38
N HIS A 686 -22.42 -31.38 37.67
CA HIS A 686 -23.58 -31.72 36.84
C HIS A 686 -24.87 -31.04 37.31
N LEU A 687 -25.68 -30.55 36.37
CA LEU A 687 -26.99 -29.98 36.65
C LEU A 687 -28.09 -31.06 36.55
N PHE A 688 -28.93 -31.17 37.59
CA PHE A 688 -30.03 -32.15 37.67
C PHE A 688 -31.31 -31.66 36.95
N LEU A 689 -31.15 -31.36 35.65
CA LEU A 689 -32.21 -30.89 34.77
C LEU A 689 -32.92 -32.06 34.08
N CYS A 690 -34.24 -31.97 33.98
CA CYS A 690 -35.07 -32.73 33.07
C CYS A 690 -35.47 -31.79 31.92
N ILE A 691 -35.23 -32.18 30.67
CA ILE A 691 -35.69 -31.44 29.50
C ILE A 691 -36.57 -32.39 28.70
N GLU A 692 -37.84 -32.05 28.56
CA GLU A 692 -38.78 -32.77 27.71
C GLU A 692 -39.06 -31.92 26.47
N ALA A 693 -39.00 -32.54 25.29
CA ALA A 693 -39.11 -31.86 24.01
C ALA A 693 -40.00 -32.64 23.05
N VAL A 694 -40.84 -31.94 22.30
CA VAL A 694 -41.66 -32.53 21.24
C VAL A 694 -40.73 -33.02 20.12
N SER A 695 -40.89 -34.29 19.70
CA SER A 695 -40.04 -34.89 18.67
C SER A 695 -40.16 -34.16 17.33
N GLU A 696 -39.05 -34.04 16.61
CA GLU A 696 -38.98 -33.36 15.31
C GLU A 696 -40.00 -33.96 14.31
N GLY A 697 -40.67 -33.09 13.55
CA GLY A 697 -41.71 -33.48 12.59
C GLY A 697 -43.12 -33.69 13.19
N THR A 698 -43.30 -33.62 14.51
CA THR A 698 -44.62 -33.72 15.15
C THR A 698 -45.48 -32.48 14.88
N SER A 699 -46.75 -32.67 14.51
CA SER A 699 -47.70 -31.58 14.28
C SER A 699 -48.33 -31.08 15.59
N ALA A 700 -47.73 -30.06 16.21
CA ALA A 700 -48.24 -29.41 17.42
C ALA A 700 -49.19 -28.22 17.12
N PRO A 701 -50.23 -27.97 17.95
CA PRO A 701 -50.98 -26.72 17.95
C PRO A 701 -50.12 -25.52 18.38
N ILE A 702 -50.43 -24.33 17.86
CA ILE A 702 -49.71 -23.06 18.16
C ILE A 702 -49.73 -22.71 19.67
N THR A 703 -50.71 -23.22 20.41
CA THR A 703 -50.89 -22.99 21.86
C THR A 703 -50.03 -23.91 22.75
N ASN A 704 -49.33 -24.89 22.19
CA ASN A 704 -48.61 -25.90 22.98
C ASN A 704 -47.13 -25.57 23.12
N PHE A 705 -46.59 -25.74 24.32
CA PHE A 705 -45.16 -25.64 24.58
C PHE A 705 -44.41 -26.77 23.85
N LEU A 706 -43.36 -26.42 23.10
CA LEU A 706 -42.54 -27.38 22.34
C LEU A 706 -41.43 -28.01 23.18
N ILE A 707 -41.02 -27.33 24.25
CA ILE A 707 -40.05 -27.79 25.25
C ILE A 707 -40.58 -27.39 26.64
N THR A 708 -40.38 -28.26 27.63
CA THR A 708 -40.43 -27.92 29.06
C THR A 708 -39.08 -28.25 29.72
N ILE A 709 -38.67 -27.41 30.67
CA ILE A 709 -37.45 -27.61 31.46
C ILE A 709 -37.86 -27.68 32.93
N GLU A 710 -37.50 -28.77 33.60
CA GLU A 710 -37.70 -28.93 35.05
C GLU A 710 -36.35 -29.10 35.75
N ASP A 711 -36.11 -28.31 36.79
CA ASP A 711 -34.99 -28.50 37.70
C ASP A 711 -35.43 -29.42 38.85
N ARG A 712 -34.80 -30.60 38.98
CA ARG A 712 -35.15 -31.58 40.02
C ARG A 712 -34.54 -31.23 41.39
N ASP A 713 -33.73 -30.16 41.50
CA ASP A 713 -33.29 -29.61 42.78
C ASP A 713 -34.16 -28.39 43.18
N PRO A 714 -35.03 -28.52 44.22
CA PRO A 714 -35.93 -27.44 44.63
C PRO A 714 -35.20 -26.21 45.20
N LYS A 715 -33.91 -26.30 45.51
CA LYS A 715 -33.09 -25.13 45.89
C LYS A 715 -32.61 -24.37 44.66
N CYS A 716 -32.46 -25.04 43.52
CA CYS A 716 -31.90 -24.47 42.30
C CYS A 716 -32.96 -23.82 41.40
N ALA A 717 -34.22 -24.30 41.41
CA ALA A 717 -35.42 -23.93 40.62
C ALA A 717 -35.66 -22.49 40.10
N SER A 718 -34.95 -21.45 40.58
CA SER A 718 -34.86 -20.16 39.87
C SER A 718 -33.97 -20.23 38.63
N LEU A 719 -33.09 -21.23 38.55
CA LEU A 719 -32.17 -21.48 37.45
C LEU A 719 -32.92 -21.90 36.18
N THR A 720 -34.05 -22.60 36.32
CA THR A 720 -34.97 -22.93 35.23
C THR A 720 -35.29 -21.73 34.37
N ARG A 721 -35.70 -20.59 34.97
CA ARG A 721 -36.00 -19.34 34.24
C ARG A 721 -34.81 -18.75 33.49
N ILE A 722 -33.61 -18.88 34.06
CA ILE A 722 -32.37 -18.41 33.43
C ILE A 722 -32.05 -19.29 32.22
N LEU A 723 -32.18 -20.61 32.37
CA LEU A 723 -32.00 -21.59 31.30
C LEU A 723 -33.07 -21.46 30.21
N GLU A 724 -34.35 -21.31 30.55
CA GLU A 724 -35.44 -20.98 29.61
C GLU A 724 -35.10 -19.73 28.78
N THR A 725 -34.57 -18.68 29.43
CA THR A 725 -34.16 -17.44 28.74
C THR A 725 -32.96 -17.65 27.82
N ILE A 726 -31.95 -18.41 28.25
CA ILE A 726 -30.76 -18.75 27.45
C ILE A 726 -31.13 -19.66 26.26
N PHE A 727 -31.98 -20.66 26.49
CA PHE A 727 -32.50 -21.51 25.42
C PHE A 727 -33.40 -20.72 24.48
N LEU A 728 -34.25 -19.81 24.94
CA LEU A 728 -34.95 -18.88 24.05
C LEU A 728 -33.96 -18.09 23.18
N GLY A 729 -32.91 -17.49 23.75
CA GLY A 729 -31.88 -16.79 22.99
C GLY A 729 -31.14 -17.66 21.96
N ALA A 730 -30.80 -18.89 22.31
CA ALA A 730 -30.06 -19.82 21.44
C ALA A 730 -30.93 -20.59 20.43
N TRP A 731 -32.23 -20.74 20.72
CA TRP A 731 -33.16 -21.62 20.00
C TRP A 731 -34.25 -20.86 19.25
N TYR A 732 -34.43 -19.55 19.47
CA TYR A 732 -35.26 -18.69 18.60
C TYR A 732 -34.88 -18.80 17.10
N PRO A 733 -33.59 -18.87 16.70
CA PRO A 733 -33.21 -19.11 15.30
C PRO A 733 -33.67 -20.48 14.76
N ILE A 734 -33.90 -21.46 15.64
CA ILE A 734 -34.35 -22.81 15.31
C ILE A 734 -35.88 -22.89 15.28
N ILE A 735 -36.58 -22.16 16.15
CA ILE A 735 -38.05 -22.02 16.11
C ILE A 735 -38.49 -21.29 14.84
N VAL A 736 -37.71 -20.32 14.33
CA VAL A 736 -37.97 -19.69 13.01
C VAL A 736 -37.93 -20.69 11.85
N ALA A 737 -37.36 -21.89 12.03
CA ALA A 737 -37.41 -22.98 11.05
C ALA A 737 -38.66 -23.89 11.17
N THR A 738 -39.64 -23.59 12.03
CA THR A 738 -40.93 -24.33 12.03
C THR A 738 -41.76 -23.95 10.81
N ASN A 739 -41.55 -24.66 9.69
CA ASN A 739 -42.37 -24.51 8.49
C ASN A 739 -43.86 -24.75 8.82
N SER A 740 -44.68 -23.72 8.58
CA SER A 740 -46.14 -23.83 8.63
C SER A 740 -46.63 -24.99 7.75
N ARG A 741 -47.75 -25.60 8.13
CA ARG A 741 -48.40 -26.67 7.35
C ARG A 741 -48.75 -26.22 5.92
N GLU A 742 -48.97 -24.92 5.70
CA GLU A 742 -49.16 -24.32 4.37
C GLU A 742 -47.88 -24.36 3.52
N ILE A 743 -46.70 -24.15 4.12
CA ILE A 743 -45.40 -24.16 3.42
C ILE A 743 -45.01 -25.57 2.94
N LYS A 744 -45.69 -26.62 3.45
CA LYS A 744 -45.55 -28.01 2.98
C LYS A 744 -46.65 -28.47 2.01
N GLN A 745 -47.55 -27.59 1.59
CA GLN A 745 -48.65 -27.90 0.65
C GLN A 745 -48.46 -27.27 -0.74
N ASN A 746 -47.51 -26.33 -0.87
CA ASN A 746 -46.96 -25.85 -2.15
C ASN A 746 -45.59 -26.50 -2.41
#